data_AF-A0AAU9JWE7-F1
#
_entry.id   AF-A0AAU9JWE7-F1
#
_cell.length_a   1.000
_cell.length_b   1.000
_cell.length_c   1.000
_cell.angle_alpha   90.00
_cell.angle_beta   90.00
_cell.angle_gamma   90.00
#
_symmetry.space_group_name_H-M   'P 1'
#
loop_
_entity.id
_entity.type
_entity.pdbx_description
1 polymer ?
#
loop_
_entity_poly.entity_id
_entity_poly.type
_entity_poly.pdbx_seq_one_letter_code
_entity_poly.pdbx_strand_id
1 'polypeptide(L)'
;MGSVLEQIFSKIVEEMEKDRIDTNSILPAIDTWSLQELEKWLIKAEDIFWENKKLLGLARDFYTVSKIDLIIDRELLTPKIFELALDAIDQLSRQFRADFKNLIIIEFHPKIEQAIQSSGSAEIMIEWWTKADQFQKKIGNEKAEYFKQLVKSRLDSIYRERAKSNPRSTLLALAQLKIVDIVDINDLVEFSMKTCLEQVQNEWYSCKSEFVENLKRSIGELLQTIEIIQANKNIKYDISKARKTLWRMLRYLEKKATSISPEFKEIKTSFKVENDQDLPIDRARIREEIFLPFKYIKSYLEIFMHQGILDDSKKVCIFYFYVSSNEHYQIFNREKKLIKHLSGKHKCFLKYHGWFNCIWSINDQYFNVYALVTGYFNSTLIENIMSCSKFQAKYNQRWFLDAAKDLLHAFDYLEKSNIPHYDIRPQNIFITKSNKLKIFGFNFQGINLVSISESAVEGSQEMLRDSYLAPELYNNKEFNINEISSVMKAGAFSLGLVFLQMYSLYKIAELNTPEFHGEIDDYVSTFKPKLVSELLRRMLNINKNKRATFCESLELLSPKEESKEDQEENLKSHRANLEQINKILERRKRIEPSGLKPNPKSQWSSKTLENGTMMIFKKGVYENEFVLIRTFKSNKPEQLFPFLEEAEILEKLDDNPVFIKYYGCYWHYNQTKLLCSLSLITELCERSLMTDITARAQAEEKNYYNQEELKPIFEWLLQGFIALKDKQYDHDNIKPHLILLNKHNHIKISGFLTPKYKIESFCMFPSPTLQLLQDSSGYLSPEKLRSREEKISYDIESSDVFSLGLVFLQMYKLEAISSWDNDRDFPTLQKIYPTWVARLLQKMLLKRSVWRPKFREIYDKMQKYIRDDGGTIENPLVFR
;
A
#
# COMPACT_ATOMS: atom_id res chain seq x y z
N MET A 1 34.20 3.05 14.93
CA MET A 1 35.59 2.56 14.90
C MET A 1 36.60 3.64 14.50
N GLY A 2 36.33 4.47 13.48
CA GLY A 2 37.21 5.57 13.09
C GLY A 2 37.73 6.45 14.24
N SER A 3 36.87 6.91 15.15
CA SER A 3 37.31 7.73 16.31
C SER A 3 38.19 6.99 17.32
N VAL A 4 38.12 5.66 17.39
CA VAL A 4 38.95 4.82 18.26
C VAL A 4 40.29 4.59 17.60
N LEU A 5 40.28 4.27 16.30
CA LEU A 5 41.49 4.17 15.50
C LEU A 5 42.26 5.49 15.57
N GLU A 6 41.59 6.63 15.43
CA GLU A 6 42.17 7.97 15.65
C GLU A 6 42.78 8.14 17.04
N GLN A 7 42.14 7.66 18.11
CA GLN A 7 42.68 7.77 19.48
C GLN A 7 43.88 6.86 19.74
N ILE A 8 43.83 5.61 19.28
CA ILE A 8 44.95 4.66 19.38
C ILE A 8 46.12 5.18 18.53
N PHE A 9 45.83 5.62 17.32
CA PHE A 9 46.79 6.19 16.39
C PHE A 9 47.42 7.47 16.94
N SER A 10 46.63 8.40 17.50
CA SER A 10 47.16 9.60 18.15
C SER A 10 48.10 9.27 19.30
N LYS A 11 47.81 8.22 20.08
CA LYS A 11 48.71 7.76 21.16
C LYS A 11 49.98 7.09 20.64
N ILE A 12 49.90 6.35 19.53
CA ILE A 12 51.08 5.77 18.87
C ILE A 12 51.98 6.90 18.36
N VAL A 13 51.41 7.89 17.69
CA VAL A 13 52.13 9.09 17.21
C VAL A 13 52.77 9.84 18.37
N GLU A 14 52.03 10.10 19.46
CA GLU A 14 52.55 10.80 20.64
C GLU A 14 53.74 10.06 21.28
N GLU A 15 53.69 8.73 21.38
CA GLU A 15 54.79 7.93 21.94
C GLU A 15 55.97 7.78 20.96
N MET A 16 55.72 7.69 19.65
CA MET A 16 56.76 7.71 18.62
C MET A 16 57.52 9.04 18.58
N GLU A 17 56.81 10.16 18.77
CA GLU A 17 57.42 11.49 18.85
C GLU A 17 58.29 11.65 20.11
N LYS A 18 57.89 11.06 21.26
CA LYS A 18 58.72 11.02 22.48
C LYS A 18 60.05 10.29 22.25
N ASP A 19 60.03 9.23 21.44
CA ASP A 19 61.19 8.41 21.10
C ASP A 19 61.94 8.92 19.84
N ARG A 20 61.56 10.09 19.30
CA ARG A 20 62.15 10.74 18.10
C ARG A 20 62.10 9.90 16.82
N ILE A 21 61.06 9.09 16.65
CA ILE A 21 60.83 8.31 15.44
C ILE A 21 60.12 9.18 14.40
N ASP A 22 60.62 9.24 13.16
CA ASP A 22 60.03 10.07 12.11
C ASP A 22 58.67 9.54 11.64
N THR A 23 57.61 10.24 12.03
CA THR A 23 56.21 9.88 11.74
C THR A 23 55.77 10.29 10.32
N ASN A 24 56.44 11.26 9.69
CA ASN A 24 56.02 11.85 8.41
C ASN A 24 56.15 10.91 7.21
N SER A 25 57.02 9.90 7.29
CA SER A 25 57.19 8.88 6.24
C SER A 25 56.19 7.73 6.33
N ILE A 26 55.49 7.58 7.45
CA ILE A 26 54.60 6.44 7.75
C ILE A 26 53.12 6.84 7.59
N LEU A 27 52.78 8.09 7.90
CA LEU A 27 51.41 8.63 7.97
C LEU A 27 50.56 8.51 6.67
N PRO A 28 51.05 8.85 5.46
CA PRO A 28 50.20 8.87 4.26
C PRO A 28 49.88 7.50 3.65
N ALA A 29 50.55 6.43 4.11
CA ALA A 29 50.48 5.12 3.47
C ALA A 29 49.44 4.19 4.10
N ILE A 30 49.14 4.35 5.40
CA ILE A 30 48.35 3.41 6.21
C ILE A 30 46.89 3.29 5.75
N ASP A 31 46.25 4.38 5.32
CA ASP A 31 44.85 4.38 4.85
C ASP A 31 44.63 3.59 3.54
N THR A 32 45.72 3.14 2.90
CA THR A 32 45.69 2.41 1.63
C THR A 32 46.23 0.98 1.73
N TRP A 33 46.70 0.55 2.92
CA TRP A 33 47.38 -0.73 3.08
C TRP A 33 46.44 -1.94 3.09
N SER A 34 46.84 -2.96 2.36
CA SER A 34 46.27 -4.31 2.45
C SER A 34 46.64 -5.00 3.76
N LEU A 35 45.92 -6.07 4.10
CA LEU A 35 46.14 -6.84 5.33
C LEU A 35 47.57 -7.42 5.42
N GLN A 36 48.15 -7.82 4.28
CA GLN A 36 49.53 -8.30 4.19
C GLN A 36 50.56 -7.18 4.41
N GLU A 37 50.23 -5.94 4.03
CA GLU A 37 51.09 -4.77 4.24
C GLU A 37 51.05 -4.30 5.69
N LEU A 38 49.87 -4.30 6.31
CA LEU A 38 49.69 -4.10 7.75
C LEU A 38 50.42 -5.16 8.59
N GLU A 39 50.36 -6.44 8.19
CA GLU A 39 51.05 -7.54 8.87
C GLU A 39 52.58 -7.44 8.73
N LYS A 40 53.08 -7.11 7.53
CA LYS A 40 54.51 -6.83 7.31
C LYS A 40 55.00 -5.63 8.10
N TRP A 41 54.18 -4.58 8.18
CA TRP A 41 54.48 -3.43 9.01
C TRP A 41 54.51 -3.80 10.49
N LEU A 42 53.59 -4.66 10.97
CA LEU A 42 53.62 -5.13 12.35
C LEU A 42 54.89 -5.89 12.67
N ILE A 43 55.30 -6.83 11.83
CA ILE A 43 56.54 -7.59 12.03
C ILE A 43 57.73 -6.64 12.14
N LYS A 44 57.80 -5.63 11.26
CA LYS A 44 58.84 -4.60 11.29
C LYS A 44 58.73 -3.69 12.51
N ALA A 45 57.51 -3.40 12.97
CA ALA A 45 57.22 -2.65 14.18
C ALA A 45 57.61 -3.45 15.43
N GLU A 46 57.46 -4.78 15.44
CA GLU A 46 57.94 -5.63 16.54
C GLU A 46 59.46 -5.55 16.68
N ASP A 47 60.19 -5.50 15.57
CA ASP A 47 61.65 -5.31 15.56
C ASP A 47 62.06 -3.90 16.03
N ILE A 48 61.29 -2.86 15.67
CA ILE A 48 61.57 -1.46 16.02
C ILE A 48 61.18 -1.13 17.47
N PHE A 49 60.06 -1.67 17.95
CA PHE A 49 59.48 -1.35 19.26
C PHE A 49 59.78 -2.41 20.34
N TRP A 50 60.67 -3.39 20.06
CA TRP A 50 61.01 -4.47 20.99
C TRP A 50 61.41 -3.98 22.39
N GLU A 51 62.10 -2.83 22.47
CA GLU A 51 62.52 -2.23 23.74
C GLU A 51 61.40 -1.41 24.43
N ASN A 52 60.38 -0.95 23.68
CA ASN A 52 59.26 -0.17 24.20
C ASN A 52 57.96 -1.01 24.24
N LYS A 53 57.81 -1.80 25.31
CA LYS A 53 56.65 -2.69 25.54
C LYS A 53 55.29 -1.99 25.44
N LYS A 54 55.22 -0.68 25.69
CA LYS A 54 53.98 0.10 25.66
C LYS A 54 53.58 0.45 24.21
N LEU A 55 54.52 0.87 23.38
CA LEU A 55 54.32 1.08 21.94
C LEU A 55 53.98 -0.23 21.22
N LEU A 56 54.66 -1.32 21.57
CA LEU A 56 54.36 -2.65 21.03
C LEU A 56 52.94 -3.11 21.37
N GLY A 57 52.45 -2.80 22.58
CA GLY A 57 51.06 -3.04 22.97
C GLY A 57 50.08 -2.25 22.10
N LEU A 58 50.29 -0.94 21.94
CA LEU A 58 49.41 -0.08 21.13
C LEU A 58 49.39 -0.46 19.65
N ALA A 59 50.54 -0.84 19.07
CA ALA A 59 50.63 -1.29 17.68
C ALA A 59 49.88 -2.63 17.45
N ARG A 60 49.95 -3.56 18.42
CA ARG A 60 49.16 -4.80 18.39
C ARG A 60 47.67 -4.54 18.53
N ASP A 61 47.28 -3.57 19.37
CA ASP A 61 45.89 -3.17 19.52
C ASP A 61 45.35 -2.53 18.23
N PHE A 62 46.13 -1.62 17.61
CA PHE A 62 45.80 -1.01 16.32
C PHE A 62 45.64 -2.05 15.21
N TYR A 63 46.57 -3.01 15.10
CA TYR A 63 46.44 -4.12 14.14
C TYR A 63 45.17 -4.92 14.35
N THR A 64 44.85 -5.22 15.61
CA THR A 64 43.69 -6.03 15.95
C THR A 64 42.39 -5.29 15.57
N VAL A 65 42.30 -3.98 15.86
CA VAL A 65 41.15 -3.15 15.47
C VAL A 65 41.06 -2.98 13.95
N SER A 66 42.16 -2.70 13.26
CA SER A 66 42.19 -2.55 11.80
C SER A 66 41.90 -3.86 11.07
N LYS A 67 42.36 -5.00 11.60
CA LYS A 67 42.03 -6.34 11.10
C LYS A 67 40.54 -6.63 11.28
N ILE A 68 39.96 -6.24 12.41
CA ILE A 68 38.51 -6.30 12.64
C ILE A 68 37.77 -5.43 11.60
N ASP A 69 38.18 -4.18 11.38
CA ASP A 69 37.54 -3.25 10.43
C ASP A 69 37.60 -3.76 8.98
N LEU A 70 38.76 -4.28 8.55
CA LEU A 70 38.94 -4.91 7.23
C LEU A 70 38.13 -6.20 7.05
N ILE A 71 37.99 -6.99 8.12
CA ILE A 71 37.12 -8.18 8.14
C ILE A 71 35.66 -7.78 8.01
N ILE A 72 35.28 -6.65 8.60
CA ILE A 72 33.91 -6.11 8.60
C ILE A 72 33.52 -5.50 7.24
N ASP A 73 34.47 -4.93 6.49
CA ASP A 73 34.18 -4.26 5.20
C ASP A 73 34.14 -5.19 3.98
N ARG A 74 34.62 -6.44 4.11
CA ARG A 74 34.45 -7.44 3.06
C ARG A 74 33.15 -8.21 3.33
N GLU A 75 32.20 -8.16 2.39
CA GLU A 75 30.82 -8.69 2.44
C GLU A 75 30.65 -10.21 2.74
N LEU A 76 31.63 -10.88 3.31
CA LEU A 76 31.67 -12.30 3.62
C LEU A 76 31.73 -12.54 5.13
N LEU A 77 30.80 -11.95 5.89
CA LEU A 77 30.68 -12.24 7.32
C LEU A 77 30.14 -13.68 7.49
N THR A 78 31.04 -14.64 7.72
CA THR A 78 30.69 -16.03 8.04
C THR A 78 30.64 -16.24 9.56
N PRO A 79 29.95 -17.28 10.07
CA PRO A 79 29.92 -17.57 11.51
C PRO A 79 31.32 -17.69 12.12
N LYS A 80 32.25 -18.32 11.40
CA LYS A 80 33.66 -18.47 11.80
C LYS A 80 34.40 -17.13 11.86
N ILE A 81 34.15 -16.24 10.90
CA ILE A 81 34.74 -14.90 10.89
C ILE A 81 34.21 -14.06 12.05
N PHE A 82 32.92 -14.16 12.35
CA PHE A 82 32.32 -13.46 13.47
C PHE A 82 32.80 -13.98 14.83
N GLU A 83 33.02 -15.29 14.96
CA GLU A 83 33.65 -15.88 16.15
C GLU A 83 35.05 -15.32 16.38
N LEU A 84 35.89 -15.26 15.33
CA LEU A 84 37.23 -14.66 15.39
C LEU A 84 37.16 -13.17 15.76
N ALA A 85 36.19 -12.44 15.24
CA ALA A 85 35.96 -11.04 15.61
C ALA A 85 35.57 -10.91 17.09
N LEU A 86 34.68 -11.76 17.60
CA LEU A 86 34.28 -11.76 19.01
C LEU A 86 35.41 -12.15 19.96
N ASP A 87 36.29 -13.08 19.58
CA ASP A 87 37.49 -13.40 20.35
C ASP A 87 38.45 -12.21 20.41
N ALA A 88 38.66 -11.54 19.28
CA ALA A 88 39.49 -10.34 19.21
C ALA A 88 38.89 -9.18 20.03
N ILE A 89 37.56 -9.02 20.00
CA ILE A 89 36.84 -8.03 20.83
C ILE A 89 36.95 -8.38 22.31
N ASP A 90 36.83 -9.65 22.70
CA ASP A 90 36.94 -10.04 24.11
C ASP A 90 38.36 -9.78 24.63
N GLN A 91 39.39 -10.07 23.83
CA GLN A 91 40.79 -9.74 24.13
C GLN A 91 40.98 -8.23 24.31
N LEU A 92 40.51 -7.42 23.35
CA LEU A 92 40.58 -5.96 23.44
C LEU A 92 39.77 -5.41 24.63
N SER A 93 38.61 -5.98 24.94
CA SER A 93 37.77 -5.54 26.07
C SER A 93 38.37 -5.84 27.45
N ARG A 94 39.37 -6.72 27.53
CA ARG A 94 40.16 -6.93 28.75
C ARG A 94 41.28 -5.89 28.89
N GLN A 95 41.73 -5.32 27.78
CA GLN A 95 42.75 -4.27 27.74
C GLN A 95 42.15 -2.86 27.82
N PHE A 96 40.94 -2.66 27.27
CA PHE A 96 40.19 -1.41 27.26
C PHE A 96 38.95 -1.48 28.17
N ARG A 97 38.37 -0.33 28.55
CA ARG A 97 37.20 -0.29 29.47
C ARG A 97 35.99 -1.06 28.91
N ALA A 98 35.12 -1.54 29.81
CA ALA A 98 33.90 -2.30 29.47
C ALA A 98 32.98 -1.61 28.43
N ASP A 99 32.97 -0.27 28.40
CA ASP A 99 32.17 0.53 27.46
C ASP A 99 32.56 0.28 25.98
N PHE A 100 33.80 -0.14 25.74
CA PHE A 100 34.34 -0.44 24.41
C PHE A 100 33.66 -1.64 23.77
N LYS A 101 33.36 -2.67 24.58
CA LYS A 101 32.66 -3.88 24.15
C LYS A 101 31.26 -3.56 23.64
N ASN A 102 30.55 -2.64 24.30
CA ASN A 102 29.21 -2.23 23.88
C ASN A 102 29.22 -1.44 22.57
N LEU A 103 30.21 -0.57 22.38
CA LEU A 103 30.34 0.27 21.18
C LEU A 103 30.61 -0.57 19.93
N ILE A 104 31.45 -1.59 20.04
CA ILE A 104 31.71 -2.51 18.93
C ILE A 104 30.47 -3.35 18.61
N ILE A 105 29.75 -3.86 19.62
CA ILE A 105 28.54 -4.64 19.38
C ILE A 105 27.46 -3.83 18.65
N ILE A 106 27.35 -2.51 18.93
CA ILE A 106 26.41 -1.62 18.23
C ILE A 106 26.75 -1.48 16.74
N GLU A 107 28.03 -1.33 16.40
CA GLU A 107 28.51 -1.21 15.00
C GLU A 107 28.41 -2.54 14.23
N PHE A 108 28.60 -3.67 14.91
CA PHE A 108 28.51 -4.99 14.29
C PHE A 108 27.08 -5.40 13.94
N HIS A 109 26.10 -4.93 14.71
CA HIS A 109 24.72 -5.38 14.63
C HIS A 109 24.11 -5.24 13.21
N PRO A 110 24.19 -4.09 12.52
CA PRO A 110 23.59 -3.92 11.19
C PRO A 110 24.26 -4.79 10.11
N LYS A 111 25.58 -5.01 10.20
CA LYS A 111 26.32 -5.80 9.20
C LYS A 111 26.09 -7.30 9.37
N ILE A 112 25.94 -7.75 10.61
CA ILE A 112 25.50 -9.11 10.92
C ILE A 112 24.08 -9.35 10.38
N GLU A 113 23.19 -8.38 10.58
CA GLU A 113 21.83 -8.44 10.08
C GLU A 113 21.80 -8.56 8.55
N GLN A 114 22.59 -7.73 7.86
CA GLN A 114 22.75 -7.79 6.42
C GLN A 114 23.31 -9.15 5.94
N ALA A 115 24.31 -9.73 6.62
CA ALA A 115 24.91 -11.02 6.26
C ALA A 115 23.93 -12.19 6.44
N ILE A 116 23.08 -12.15 7.47
CA ILE A 116 22.00 -13.12 7.63
C ILE A 116 20.99 -12.97 6.52
N GLN A 117 20.53 -11.74 6.26
CA GLN A 117 19.50 -11.46 5.27
C GLN A 117 19.94 -11.79 3.84
N SER A 118 21.23 -11.64 3.51
CA SER A 118 21.77 -11.92 2.17
C SER A 118 22.08 -13.41 1.93
N SER A 119 22.28 -14.20 2.99
CA SER A 119 22.62 -15.61 2.84
C SER A 119 21.43 -16.44 2.35
N GLY A 120 21.68 -17.29 1.34
CA GLY A 120 20.71 -18.24 0.76
C GLY A 120 20.90 -19.69 1.19
N SER A 121 21.89 -19.98 2.03
CA SER A 121 22.20 -21.35 2.47
C SER A 121 21.64 -21.62 3.87
N ALA A 122 20.81 -22.67 3.96
CA ALA A 122 20.29 -23.14 5.23
C ALA A 122 21.42 -23.65 6.15
N GLU A 123 22.43 -24.29 5.57
CA GLU A 123 23.59 -24.84 6.28
C GLU A 123 24.36 -23.72 7.01
N ILE A 124 24.57 -22.58 6.35
CA ILE A 124 25.20 -21.39 6.95
C ILE A 124 24.33 -20.83 8.09
N MET A 125 23.00 -20.78 7.93
CA MET A 125 22.11 -20.30 8.98
C MET A 125 22.08 -21.22 10.21
N ILE A 126 22.17 -22.55 10.02
CA ILE A 126 22.25 -23.52 11.11
C ILE A 126 23.56 -23.33 11.89
N GLU A 127 24.65 -23.06 11.19
CA GLU A 127 25.92 -22.72 11.81
C GLU A 127 25.81 -21.41 12.63
N TRP A 128 25.18 -20.37 12.08
CA TRP A 128 24.87 -19.14 12.83
C TRP A 128 24.03 -19.39 14.08
N TRP A 129 22.98 -20.22 13.98
CA TRP A 129 22.13 -20.57 15.11
C TRP A 129 22.92 -21.29 16.21
N THR A 130 23.70 -22.30 15.84
CA THR A 130 24.52 -23.09 16.78
C THR A 130 25.55 -22.21 17.49
N LYS A 131 26.06 -21.20 16.79
CA LYS A 131 27.01 -20.24 17.33
C LYS A 131 26.35 -19.16 18.20
N ALA A 132 25.06 -18.86 18.01
CA ALA A 132 24.33 -17.87 18.82
C ALA A 132 24.38 -18.18 20.33
N ASP A 133 24.25 -19.45 20.72
CA ASP A 133 24.37 -19.88 22.12
C ASP A 133 25.79 -19.71 22.67
N GLN A 134 26.80 -19.93 21.82
CA GLN A 134 28.21 -19.67 22.19
C GLN A 134 28.45 -18.16 22.37
N PHE A 135 27.75 -17.33 21.60
CA PHE A 135 27.84 -15.88 21.67
C PHE A 135 27.05 -15.30 22.84
N GLN A 136 26.01 -15.96 23.33
CA GLN A 136 25.19 -15.51 24.47
C GLN A 136 26.05 -15.11 25.70
N LYS A 137 27.08 -15.89 26.01
CA LYS A 137 28.04 -15.58 27.10
C LYS A 137 28.87 -14.31 26.84
N LYS A 138 29.10 -13.97 25.57
CA LYS A 138 29.96 -12.85 25.13
C LYS A 138 29.18 -11.56 24.88
N ILE A 139 27.99 -11.61 24.29
CA ILE A 139 27.21 -10.43 23.86
C ILE A 139 25.98 -10.13 24.74
N GLY A 140 25.67 -11.01 25.70
CA GLY A 140 24.51 -10.90 26.58
C GLY A 140 23.27 -11.61 26.04
N ASN A 141 22.35 -11.95 26.94
CA ASN A 141 21.19 -12.80 26.63
C ASN A 141 20.23 -12.15 25.62
N GLU A 142 19.88 -10.88 25.84
CA GLU A 142 18.92 -10.14 25.00
C GLU A 142 19.36 -10.06 23.54
N LYS A 143 20.64 -9.76 23.28
CA LYS A 143 21.19 -9.66 21.93
C LYS A 143 21.32 -11.01 21.24
N ALA A 144 21.66 -12.07 21.99
CA ALA A 144 21.69 -13.42 21.45
C ALA A 144 20.30 -13.92 21.07
N GLU A 145 19.27 -13.59 21.85
CA GLU A 145 17.88 -13.91 21.52
C GLU A 145 17.39 -13.13 20.30
N TYR A 146 17.70 -11.83 20.18
CA TYR A 146 17.42 -11.08 18.96
C TYR A 146 18.09 -11.72 17.72
N PHE A 147 19.37 -12.10 17.86
CA PHE A 147 20.12 -12.74 16.79
C PHE A 147 19.51 -14.09 16.36
N LYS A 148 19.08 -14.91 17.33
CA LYS A 148 18.32 -16.15 17.06
C LYS A 148 17.03 -15.87 16.31
N GLN A 149 16.26 -14.85 16.69
CA GLN A 149 15.03 -14.49 15.98
C GLN A 149 15.29 -14.12 14.52
N LEU A 150 16.37 -13.39 14.24
CA LEU A 150 16.75 -13.03 12.88
C LEU A 150 17.15 -14.25 12.03
N VAL A 151 17.99 -15.14 12.59
CA VAL A 151 18.38 -16.40 11.94
C VAL A 151 17.16 -17.30 11.69
N LYS A 152 16.25 -17.40 12.67
CA LYS A 152 14.99 -18.14 12.55
C LYS A 152 14.13 -17.60 11.41
N SER A 153 13.90 -16.28 11.39
CA SER A 153 13.10 -15.63 10.33
C SER A 153 13.68 -15.90 8.94
N ARG A 154 15.01 -15.87 8.81
CA ARG A 154 15.66 -16.16 7.53
C ARG A 154 15.58 -17.64 7.14
N LEU A 155 15.80 -18.55 8.08
CA LEU A 155 15.62 -20.00 7.86
C LEU A 155 14.20 -20.30 7.38
N ASP A 156 13.19 -19.73 8.03
CA ASP A 156 11.79 -19.87 7.61
C ASP A 156 11.58 -19.41 6.17
N SER A 157 12.18 -18.28 5.77
CA SER A 157 12.12 -17.80 4.38
C SER A 157 12.75 -18.78 3.39
N ILE A 158 13.97 -19.26 3.67
CA ILE A 158 14.69 -20.20 2.79
C ILE A 158 13.90 -21.50 2.63
N TYR A 159 13.36 -22.04 3.73
CA TYR A 159 12.60 -23.28 3.68
C TYR A 159 11.24 -23.11 3.01
N ARG A 160 10.55 -21.97 3.14
CA ARG A 160 9.34 -21.68 2.36
C ARG A 160 9.63 -21.58 0.87
N GLU A 161 10.74 -20.97 0.46
CA GLU A 161 11.12 -20.91 -0.95
C GLU A 161 11.43 -22.30 -1.52
N ARG A 162 12.16 -23.15 -0.78
CA ARG A 162 12.41 -24.54 -1.17
C ARG A 162 11.13 -25.38 -1.17
N ALA A 163 10.22 -25.16 -0.21
CA ALA A 163 8.94 -25.87 -0.15
C ALA A 163 8.03 -25.52 -1.34
N LYS A 164 8.14 -24.33 -1.93
CA LYS A 164 7.40 -23.97 -3.15
C LYS A 164 7.79 -24.84 -4.35
N SER A 165 9.06 -25.19 -4.47
CA SER A 165 9.59 -25.95 -5.60
C SER A 165 9.58 -27.45 -5.37
N ASN A 166 9.90 -27.90 -4.15
CA ASN A 166 9.90 -29.32 -3.78
C ASN A 166 9.55 -29.50 -2.29
N PRO A 167 8.25 -29.52 -1.93
CA PRO A 167 7.78 -29.63 -0.55
C PRO A 167 8.32 -30.89 0.15
N ARG A 168 8.40 -32.01 -0.58
CA ARG A 168 8.86 -33.31 -0.06
C ARG A 168 10.33 -33.29 0.33
N SER A 169 11.23 -32.93 -0.59
CA SER A 169 12.67 -32.92 -0.29
C SER A 169 13.00 -31.94 0.84
N THR A 170 12.25 -30.84 0.92
CA THR A 170 12.37 -29.83 1.96
C THR A 170 12.01 -30.38 3.34
N LEU A 171 10.87 -31.06 3.47
CA LEU A 171 10.45 -31.70 4.73
C LEU A 171 11.39 -32.84 5.14
N LEU A 172 11.90 -33.61 4.18
CA LEU A 172 12.85 -34.70 4.46
C LEU A 172 14.20 -34.16 4.95
N ALA A 173 14.70 -33.09 4.33
CA ALA A 173 15.92 -32.41 4.75
C ALA A 173 15.79 -31.86 6.18
N LEU A 174 14.64 -31.26 6.52
CA LEU A 174 14.37 -30.77 7.87
C LEU A 174 14.33 -31.88 8.92
N ALA A 175 13.70 -33.01 8.59
CA ALA A 175 13.64 -34.18 9.45
C ALA A 175 15.04 -34.73 9.76
N GLN A 176 15.97 -34.64 8.80
CA GLN A 176 17.36 -35.09 8.93
C GLN A 176 18.25 -34.11 9.70
N LEU A 177 17.97 -32.81 9.61
CA LEU A 177 18.86 -31.76 10.12
C LEU A 177 18.75 -31.49 11.63
N LYS A 178 17.90 -32.20 12.40
CA LYS A 178 17.68 -31.97 13.85
C LYS A 178 17.37 -30.50 14.24
N ILE A 179 16.89 -29.68 13.30
CA ILE A 179 16.58 -28.25 13.50
C ILE A 179 15.12 -27.99 13.87
N VAL A 180 14.49 -29.00 14.44
CA VAL A 180 13.07 -29.00 14.84
C VAL A 180 12.76 -27.88 15.84
N ASP A 181 13.74 -27.51 16.66
CA ASP A 181 13.57 -26.46 17.66
C ASP A 181 13.70 -25.03 17.09
N ILE A 182 14.14 -24.90 15.82
CA ILE A 182 14.45 -23.62 15.17
C ILE A 182 13.28 -23.16 14.30
N VAL A 183 12.81 -24.03 13.42
CA VAL A 183 11.75 -23.75 12.44
C VAL A 183 10.44 -24.34 12.97
N ASP A 184 9.35 -23.57 12.89
CA ASP A 184 8.03 -24.12 13.21
C ASP A 184 7.61 -25.12 12.14
N ILE A 185 7.85 -26.40 12.44
CA ILE A 185 7.53 -27.51 11.53
C ILE A 185 6.04 -27.52 11.20
N ASN A 186 5.17 -27.08 12.09
CA ASN A 186 3.72 -27.14 11.88
C ASN A 186 3.32 -26.17 10.76
N ASP A 187 3.80 -24.93 10.86
CA ASP A 187 3.59 -23.90 9.86
C ASP A 187 4.20 -24.29 8.50
N LEU A 188 5.38 -24.91 8.49
CA LEU A 188 5.99 -25.33 7.23
C LEU A 188 5.29 -26.55 6.60
N VAL A 189 4.82 -27.51 7.40
CA VAL A 189 3.99 -28.62 6.93
C VAL A 189 2.69 -28.07 6.33
N GLU A 190 2.05 -27.12 7.01
CA GLU A 190 0.84 -26.46 6.51
C GLU A 190 1.10 -25.68 5.21
N PHE A 191 2.20 -24.94 5.14
CA PHE A 191 2.63 -24.22 3.93
C PHE A 191 2.93 -25.17 2.76
N SER A 192 3.61 -26.29 3.05
CA SER A 192 3.92 -27.34 2.06
C SER A 192 2.64 -27.99 1.53
N MET A 193 1.69 -28.27 2.43
CA MET A 193 0.37 -28.77 2.06
C MET A 193 -0.38 -27.77 1.17
N LYS A 194 -0.40 -26.49 1.54
CA LYS A 194 -1.04 -25.43 0.74
C LYS A 194 -0.42 -25.29 -0.64
N THR A 195 0.91 -25.32 -0.74
CA THR A 195 1.63 -25.25 -2.02
C THR A 195 1.28 -26.44 -2.92
N CYS A 196 1.26 -27.67 -2.37
CA CYS A 196 0.79 -28.84 -3.11
C CYS A 196 -0.64 -28.65 -3.61
N LEU A 197 -1.52 -28.04 -2.81
CA LEU A 197 -2.91 -27.79 -3.20
C LEU A 197 -3.03 -26.77 -4.33
N GLU A 198 -2.25 -25.70 -4.30
CA GLU A 198 -2.22 -24.70 -5.36
C GLU A 198 -1.71 -25.31 -6.67
N GLN A 199 -0.65 -26.13 -6.63
CA GLN A 199 -0.16 -26.90 -7.79
C GLN A 199 -1.27 -27.81 -8.34
N VAL A 200 -1.99 -28.49 -7.45
CA VAL A 200 -3.09 -29.38 -7.82
C VAL A 200 -4.25 -28.64 -8.47
N GLN A 201 -4.64 -27.49 -7.92
CA GLN A 201 -5.71 -26.67 -8.48
C GLN A 201 -5.35 -26.13 -9.87
N ASN A 202 -4.10 -25.72 -10.07
CA ASN A 202 -3.63 -25.22 -11.36
C ASN A 202 -3.57 -26.31 -12.43
N GLU A 203 -3.16 -27.53 -12.07
CA GLU A 203 -3.07 -28.66 -13.00
C GLU A 203 -4.41 -29.37 -13.24
N TRP A 204 -5.35 -29.32 -12.29
CA TRP A 204 -6.70 -29.91 -12.40
C TRP A 204 -7.48 -29.41 -13.63
N TYR A 205 -7.24 -28.17 -14.07
CA TYR A 205 -7.85 -27.61 -15.29
C TYR A 205 -7.44 -28.34 -16.58
N SER A 206 -6.44 -29.22 -16.55
CA SER A 206 -5.96 -29.99 -17.70
C SER A 206 -6.63 -31.37 -17.89
N CYS A 207 -7.53 -31.78 -16.98
CA CYS A 207 -8.43 -32.95 -17.09
C CYS A 207 -7.84 -34.24 -17.70
N LYS A 208 -6.79 -34.82 -17.09
CA LYS A 208 -6.31 -36.18 -17.42
C LYS A 208 -6.51 -37.15 -16.26
N SER A 209 -7.03 -38.34 -16.50
CA SER A 209 -7.21 -39.40 -15.48
C SER A 209 -5.90 -39.81 -14.80
N GLU A 210 -4.78 -39.72 -15.52
CA GLU A 210 -3.42 -39.94 -15.04
C GLU A 210 -3.03 -38.98 -13.89
N PHE A 211 -3.67 -37.81 -13.80
CA PHE A 211 -3.42 -36.82 -12.76
C PHE A 211 -3.92 -37.26 -11.38
N VAL A 212 -5.09 -37.89 -11.29
CA VAL A 212 -5.67 -38.33 -10.01
C VAL A 212 -4.76 -39.37 -9.34
N GLU A 213 -4.18 -40.28 -10.13
CA GLU A 213 -3.23 -41.28 -9.64
C GLU A 213 -1.88 -40.65 -9.24
N ASN A 214 -1.37 -39.68 -10.02
CA ASN A 214 -0.18 -38.91 -9.64
C ASN A 214 -0.38 -38.11 -8.33
N LEU A 215 -1.58 -37.61 -8.10
CA LEU A 215 -1.93 -36.90 -6.88
C LEU A 215 -2.05 -37.83 -5.68
N LYS A 216 -2.71 -38.98 -5.83
CA LYS A 216 -2.75 -40.03 -4.80
C LYS A 216 -1.34 -40.44 -4.38
N ARG A 217 -0.45 -40.63 -5.36
CA ARG A 217 0.98 -40.90 -5.12
C ARG A 217 1.65 -39.76 -4.34
N SER A 218 1.48 -38.51 -4.77
CA SER A 218 2.10 -37.34 -4.11
C SER A 218 1.62 -37.14 -2.67
N ILE A 219 0.32 -37.33 -2.41
CA ILE A 219 -0.25 -37.27 -1.06
C ILE A 219 0.23 -38.44 -0.22
N GLY A 220 0.30 -39.65 -0.78
CA GLY A 220 0.86 -40.83 -0.11
C GLY A 220 2.32 -40.64 0.29
N GLU A 221 3.14 -40.07 -0.59
CA GLU A 221 4.55 -39.74 -0.30
C GLU A 221 4.69 -38.65 0.77
N LEU A 222 3.81 -37.64 0.77
CA LEU A 222 3.79 -36.60 1.81
C LEU A 222 3.41 -37.18 3.18
N LEU A 223 2.40 -38.05 3.22
CA LEU A 223 1.99 -38.76 4.44
C LEU A 223 3.12 -39.65 4.97
N GLN A 224 3.81 -40.40 4.10
CA GLN A 224 4.97 -41.20 4.48
C GLN A 224 6.10 -40.34 5.05
N THR A 225 6.33 -39.15 4.47
CA THR A 225 7.32 -38.19 4.97
C THR A 225 6.95 -37.67 6.37
N ILE A 226 5.67 -37.38 6.60
CA ILE A 226 5.15 -36.97 7.92
C ILE A 226 5.29 -38.10 8.94
N GLU A 227 5.07 -39.36 8.55
CA GLU A 227 5.26 -40.53 9.42
C GLU A 227 6.75 -40.73 9.79
N ILE A 228 7.68 -40.48 8.85
CA ILE A 228 9.12 -40.49 9.13
C ILE A 228 9.48 -39.39 10.14
N ILE A 229 8.90 -38.19 10.00
CA ILE A 229 9.05 -37.08 10.96
C ILE A 229 8.53 -37.50 12.34
N GLN A 230 7.41 -38.21 12.42
CA GLN A 230 6.83 -38.70 13.67
C GLN A 230 7.69 -39.73 14.39
N ALA A 231 8.34 -40.62 13.64
CA ALA A 231 9.22 -41.63 14.20
C ALA A 231 10.44 -41.02 14.91
N ASN A 232 10.80 -39.78 14.56
CA ASN A 232 11.73 -38.95 15.30
C ASN A 232 11.04 -38.47 16.59
N LYS A 233 11.21 -39.21 17.69
CA LYS A 233 10.52 -39.11 19.00
C LYS A 233 10.47 -37.72 19.68
N ASN A 234 11.08 -36.69 19.11
CA ASN A 234 11.18 -35.34 19.69
C ASN A 234 10.15 -34.34 19.14
N ILE A 235 9.28 -34.74 18.20
CA ILE A 235 8.35 -33.81 17.53
C ILE A 235 6.91 -34.05 18.02
N LYS A 236 6.41 -33.16 18.87
CA LYS A 236 4.98 -33.15 19.28
C LYS A 236 4.13 -32.44 18.24
N TYR A 237 3.92 -33.06 17.08
CA TYR A 237 2.93 -32.58 16.10
C TYR A 237 1.68 -33.44 16.13
N ASP A 238 0.51 -32.81 16.14
CA ASP A 238 -0.78 -33.51 15.99
C ASP A 238 -1.03 -33.89 14.53
N ILE A 239 -0.32 -34.93 14.10
CA ILE A 239 -0.42 -35.51 12.76
C ILE A 239 -1.84 -35.99 12.47
N SER A 240 -2.65 -36.27 13.50
CA SER A 240 -4.05 -36.65 13.30
C SER A 240 -4.84 -35.54 12.59
N LYS A 241 -4.53 -34.27 12.86
CA LYS A 241 -5.14 -33.10 12.20
C LYS A 241 -4.73 -33.02 10.73
N ALA A 242 -3.42 -33.06 10.43
CA ALA A 242 -2.90 -33.01 9.07
C ALA A 242 -3.40 -34.18 8.20
N ARG A 243 -3.37 -35.40 8.77
CA ARG A 243 -3.88 -36.62 8.14
C ARG A 243 -5.38 -36.51 7.85
N LYS A 244 -6.18 -36.00 8.80
CA LYS A 244 -7.62 -35.80 8.63
C LYS A 244 -7.91 -34.78 7.52
N THR A 245 -7.13 -33.70 7.43
CA THR A 245 -7.23 -32.71 6.35
C THR A 245 -6.91 -33.34 5.00
N LEU A 246 -5.76 -34.00 4.85
CA LEU A 246 -5.35 -34.66 3.60
C LEU A 246 -6.37 -35.73 3.15
N TRP A 247 -6.89 -36.54 4.07
CA TRP A 247 -7.90 -37.56 3.76
C TRP A 247 -9.25 -36.97 3.35
N ARG A 248 -9.69 -35.88 3.98
CA ARG A 248 -10.91 -35.16 3.58
C ARG A 248 -10.78 -34.62 2.16
N MET A 249 -9.61 -34.11 1.81
CA MET A 249 -9.34 -33.58 0.47
C MET A 249 -9.26 -34.69 -0.58
N LEU A 250 -8.60 -35.80 -0.26
CA LEU A 250 -8.57 -36.97 -1.15
C LEU A 250 -10.00 -37.45 -1.46
N ARG A 251 -10.85 -37.59 -0.42
CA ARG A 251 -12.26 -37.97 -0.59
C ARG A 251 -13.08 -36.93 -1.36
N TYR A 252 -12.83 -35.64 -1.16
CA TYR A 252 -13.48 -34.59 -1.94
C TYR A 252 -13.14 -34.70 -3.42
N LEU A 253 -11.87 -34.92 -3.74
CA LEU A 253 -11.39 -35.09 -5.11
C LEU A 253 -11.89 -36.39 -5.74
N GLU A 254 -11.91 -37.49 -4.98
CA GLU A 254 -12.50 -38.77 -5.42
C GLU A 254 -13.99 -38.61 -5.73
N LYS A 255 -14.76 -37.97 -4.83
CA LYS A 255 -16.19 -37.70 -5.02
C LYS A 255 -16.44 -36.82 -6.26
N LYS A 256 -15.61 -35.80 -6.48
CA LYS A 256 -15.66 -34.96 -7.69
C LYS A 256 -15.28 -35.72 -8.95
N ALA A 257 -14.22 -36.53 -8.93
CA ALA A 257 -13.79 -37.34 -10.06
C ALA A 257 -14.87 -38.37 -10.46
N THR A 258 -15.53 -39.01 -9.49
CA THR A 258 -16.67 -39.91 -9.76
C THR A 258 -17.93 -39.19 -10.22
N SER A 259 -18.11 -37.90 -9.90
CA SER A 259 -19.24 -37.11 -10.39
C SER A 259 -19.07 -36.65 -11.85
N ILE A 260 -17.87 -36.79 -12.41
CA ILE A 260 -17.58 -36.54 -13.82
C ILE A 260 -17.69 -37.89 -14.55
N SER A 261 -18.93 -38.39 -14.70
CA SER A 261 -19.25 -39.50 -15.61
C SER A 261 -19.12 -39.03 -17.08
N PRO A 262 -18.69 -39.88 -18.03
CA PRO A 262 -18.68 -39.56 -19.47
C PRO A 262 -20.05 -39.22 -20.08
N GLU A 263 -21.15 -39.34 -19.33
CA GLU A 263 -22.52 -39.05 -19.80
C GLU A 263 -22.84 -37.56 -19.98
N PHE A 264 -21.89 -36.64 -19.76
CA PHE A 264 -22.09 -35.20 -19.96
C PHE A 264 -22.19 -34.75 -21.44
N LYS A 265 -22.23 -35.67 -22.41
CA LYS A 265 -22.28 -35.32 -23.84
C LYS A 265 -23.68 -35.02 -24.41
N GLU A 266 -24.77 -35.17 -23.66
CA GLU A 266 -26.09 -34.87 -24.23
C GLU A 266 -27.15 -34.41 -23.21
N ILE A 267 -26.86 -33.40 -22.39
CA ILE A 267 -27.90 -32.66 -21.67
C ILE A 267 -28.46 -31.56 -22.60
N LYS A 268 -29.33 -31.94 -23.54
CA LYS A 268 -30.30 -31.02 -24.14
C LYS A 268 -31.45 -30.80 -23.14
N THR A 269 -31.21 -30.05 -22.07
CA THR A 269 -32.29 -29.69 -21.14
C THR A 269 -33.03 -28.46 -21.61
N SER A 270 -34.19 -28.69 -22.22
CA SER A 270 -35.29 -27.73 -22.23
C SER A 270 -35.83 -27.59 -20.80
N PHE A 271 -35.25 -26.69 -19.99
CA PHE A 271 -35.91 -26.28 -18.76
C PHE A 271 -37.17 -25.49 -19.16
N LYS A 272 -38.36 -25.99 -18.77
CA LYS A 272 -39.59 -25.20 -18.90
C LYS A 272 -39.44 -23.98 -18.00
N VAL A 273 -39.08 -22.84 -18.58
CA VAL A 273 -39.18 -21.54 -17.94
C VAL A 273 -40.67 -21.34 -17.63
N GLU A 274 -41.06 -21.44 -16.36
CA GLU A 274 -42.39 -21.02 -15.93
C GLU A 274 -42.65 -19.60 -16.44
N ASN A 275 -43.85 -19.32 -16.95
CA ASN A 275 -44.28 -18.07 -17.59
C ASN A 275 -43.87 -16.82 -16.79
N ASP A 276 -42.62 -16.38 -16.93
CA ASP A 276 -42.14 -15.13 -16.39
C ASP A 276 -42.57 -14.03 -17.37
N GLN A 277 -43.50 -13.17 -16.92
CA GLN A 277 -43.97 -12.05 -17.71
C GLN A 277 -42.88 -10.99 -17.97
N ASP A 278 -41.72 -11.11 -17.30
CA ASP A 278 -40.57 -10.23 -17.51
C ASP A 278 -39.71 -10.74 -18.69
N LEU A 279 -39.94 -10.14 -19.86
CA LEU A 279 -39.13 -10.43 -21.04
C LEU A 279 -37.65 -10.06 -20.78
N PRO A 280 -36.70 -10.92 -21.18
CA PRO A 280 -35.28 -10.60 -21.06
C PRO A 280 -34.97 -9.34 -21.87
N ILE A 281 -34.01 -8.54 -21.39
CA ILE A 281 -33.47 -7.44 -22.18
C ILE A 281 -32.76 -8.05 -23.39
N ASP A 282 -32.98 -7.46 -24.56
CA ASP A 282 -32.18 -7.79 -25.74
C ASP A 282 -30.69 -7.51 -25.45
N ARG A 283 -29.87 -8.56 -25.47
CA ARG A 283 -28.43 -8.48 -25.23
C ARG A 283 -27.75 -7.50 -26.19
N ALA A 284 -28.28 -7.29 -27.40
CA ALA A 284 -27.76 -6.31 -28.35
C ALA A 284 -27.76 -4.87 -27.81
N ARG A 285 -28.59 -4.57 -26.81
CA ARG A 285 -28.64 -3.26 -26.15
C ARG A 285 -27.53 -3.06 -25.12
N ILE A 286 -26.72 -4.08 -24.86
CA ILE A 286 -25.68 -4.09 -23.83
C ILE A 286 -24.31 -4.23 -24.50
N ARG A 287 -23.52 -3.17 -24.43
CA ARG A 287 -22.10 -3.20 -24.81
C ARG A 287 -21.26 -3.47 -23.57
N GLU A 288 -20.67 -4.66 -23.46
CA GLU A 288 -19.72 -4.99 -22.40
C GLU A 288 -18.41 -4.20 -22.62
N GLU A 289 -17.91 -3.50 -21.60
CA GLU A 289 -16.71 -2.65 -21.76
C GLU A 289 -15.48 -3.20 -21.05
N ILE A 290 -15.64 -3.69 -19.82
CA ILE A 290 -14.52 -4.06 -18.95
C ILE A 290 -14.95 -5.27 -18.11
N PHE A 291 -14.13 -6.32 -18.18
CA PHE A 291 -14.14 -7.40 -17.20
C PHE A 291 -13.62 -6.84 -15.88
N LEU A 292 -14.47 -6.75 -14.87
CA LEU A 292 -13.96 -6.53 -13.52
C LEU A 292 -13.51 -7.92 -13.03
N PRO A 293 -12.24 -8.14 -12.65
CA PRO A 293 -11.72 -9.44 -12.24
C PRO A 293 -12.22 -9.83 -10.85
N PHE A 294 -13.53 -9.74 -10.65
CA PHE A 294 -14.20 -10.09 -9.42
C PHE A 294 -14.87 -11.44 -9.61
N LYS A 295 -14.14 -12.49 -9.22
CA LYS A 295 -14.67 -13.84 -9.10
C LYS A 295 -15.25 -13.99 -7.70
N TYR A 296 -16.58 -13.89 -7.59
CA TYR A 296 -17.26 -14.22 -6.35
C TYR A 296 -17.54 -15.73 -6.34
N ILE A 297 -16.66 -16.48 -5.68
CA ILE A 297 -16.83 -17.92 -5.52
C ILE A 297 -17.64 -18.14 -4.24
N LYS A 298 -18.96 -18.31 -4.36
CA LYS A 298 -19.68 -19.09 -3.35
C LYS A 298 -19.38 -20.55 -3.66
N SER A 299 -19.15 -21.39 -2.65
CA SER A 299 -18.77 -22.81 -2.77
C SER A 299 -19.65 -23.66 -3.71
N TYR A 300 -20.81 -23.12 -4.11
CA TYR A 300 -21.76 -23.74 -5.02
C TYR A 300 -22.12 -22.86 -6.23
N LEU A 301 -21.83 -21.55 -6.26
CA LEU A 301 -22.27 -20.66 -7.35
C LEU A 301 -21.20 -19.59 -7.65
N GLU A 302 -20.66 -19.61 -8.87
CA GLU A 302 -19.75 -18.57 -9.36
C GLU A 302 -20.55 -17.39 -9.90
N ILE A 303 -20.28 -16.20 -9.36
CA ILE A 303 -20.84 -14.94 -9.84
C ILE A 303 -19.70 -14.06 -10.35
N PHE A 304 -19.82 -13.58 -11.59
CA PHE A 304 -18.89 -12.63 -12.21
C PHE A 304 -19.55 -11.27 -12.37
N MET A 305 -18.79 -10.19 -12.18
CA MET A 305 -19.29 -8.82 -12.33
C MET A 305 -18.60 -8.15 -13.52
N HIS A 306 -19.38 -7.59 -14.45
CA HIS A 306 -18.84 -6.80 -15.56
C HIS A 306 -19.43 -5.39 -15.57
N GLN A 307 -18.67 -4.44 -16.10
CA GLN A 307 -19.20 -3.16 -16.49
C GLN A 307 -19.74 -3.25 -17.93
N GLY A 308 -20.94 -2.69 -18.15
CA GLY A 308 -21.50 -2.53 -19.48
C GLY A 308 -22.13 -1.16 -19.70
N ILE A 309 -22.52 -0.90 -20.94
CA ILE A 309 -23.35 0.23 -21.34
C ILE A 309 -24.67 -0.32 -21.88
N LEU A 310 -25.77 0.12 -21.28
CA LEU A 310 -27.13 -0.13 -21.72
C LEU A 310 -27.60 1.06 -22.59
N ASP A 311 -28.18 0.79 -23.75
CA ASP A 311 -28.75 1.79 -24.67
C ASP A 311 -27.75 2.91 -25.03
N ASP A 312 -26.50 2.54 -25.33
CA ASP A 312 -25.37 3.40 -25.74
C ASP A 312 -24.99 4.58 -24.83
N SER A 313 -25.67 4.75 -23.70
CA SER A 313 -25.56 5.97 -22.88
C SER A 313 -25.44 5.69 -21.39
N LYS A 314 -25.91 4.54 -20.92
CA LYS A 314 -26.08 4.28 -19.50
C LYS A 314 -25.15 3.20 -19.00
N LYS A 315 -24.21 3.59 -18.14
CA LYS A 315 -23.35 2.62 -17.43
C LYS A 315 -24.17 1.75 -16.50
N VAL A 316 -23.96 0.44 -16.60
CA VAL A 316 -24.61 -0.60 -15.81
C VAL A 316 -23.58 -1.59 -15.26
N CYS A 317 -23.97 -2.31 -14.21
CA CYS A 317 -23.24 -3.48 -13.73
C CYS A 317 -24.02 -4.74 -14.11
N ILE A 318 -23.32 -5.74 -14.64
CA ILE A 318 -23.88 -7.02 -15.08
C ILE A 318 -23.34 -8.11 -14.17
N PHE A 319 -24.22 -8.81 -13.47
CA PHE A 319 -23.88 -9.95 -12.63
C PHE A 319 -24.19 -11.24 -13.39
N TYR A 320 -23.17 -11.98 -13.80
CA TYR A 320 -23.31 -13.27 -14.47
C TYR A 320 -23.33 -14.38 -13.43
N PHE A 321 -24.39 -15.17 -13.45
CA PHE A 321 -24.63 -16.33 -12.60
C PHE A 321 -24.42 -17.58 -13.44
N TYR A 322 -23.46 -18.40 -13.04
CA TYR A 322 -23.21 -19.67 -13.68
C TYR A 322 -24.19 -20.74 -13.17
N VAL A 323 -25.09 -21.19 -14.04
CA VAL A 323 -26.18 -22.09 -13.65
C VAL A 323 -25.94 -23.48 -14.22
N SER A 324 -25.39 -24.36 -13.37
CA SER A 324 -25.18 -25.79 -13.70
C SER A 324 -26.25 -26.71 -13.10
N SER A 325 -27.12 -26.20 -12.24
CA SER A 325 -28.18 -26.98 -11.58
C SER A 325 -29.47 -26.17 -11.44
N ASN A 326 -30.59 -26.86 -11.22
CA ASN A 326 -31.87 -26.20 -10.90
C ASN A 326 -31.76 -25.34 -9.63
N GLU A 327 -30.98 -25.78 -8.64
CA GLU A 327 -30.74 -25.01 -7.41
C GLU A 327 -30.08 -23.66 -7.72
N HIS A 328 -29.05 -23.63 -8.58
CA HIS A 328 -28.40 -22.37 -8.98
C HIS A 328 -29.37 -21.44 -9.72
N TYR A 329 -30.25 -22.02 -10.54
CA TYR A 329 -31.29 -21.25 -11.22
C TYR A 329 -32.27 -20.64 -10.22
N GLN A 330 -32.71 -21.39 -9.20
CA GLN A 330 -33.59 -20.88 -8.15
C GLN A 330 -32.93 -19.75 -7.35
N ILE A 331 -31.63 -19.87 -7.06
CA ILE A 331 -30.83 -18.80 -6.45
C ILE A 331 -30.87 -17.55 -7.35
N PHE A 332 -30.51 -17.66 -8.64
CA PHE A 332 -30.57 -16.52 -9.56
C PHE A 332 -31.98 -15.90 -9.62
N ASN A 333 -33.01 -16.73 -9.79
CA ASN A 333 -34.39 -16.27 -9.95
C ASN A 333 -34.89 -15.52 -8.71
N ARG A 334 -34.48 -15.99 -7.53
CA ARG A 334 -34.77 -15.31 -6.26
C ARG A 334 -34.09 -13.94 -6.18
N GLU A 335 -32.81 -13.82 -6.53
CA GLU A 335 -32.09 -12.52 -6.51
C GLU A 335 -32.80 -11.55 -7.44
N LYS A 336 -33.11 -12.02 -8.65
CA LYS A 336 -33.77 -11.24 -9.68
C LYS A 336 -35.10 -10.70 -9.14
N LYS A 337 -35.94 -11.55 -8.55
CA LYS A 337 -37.23 -11.16 -7.97
C LYS A 337 -37.06 -10.13 -6.85
N LEU A 338 -36.11 -10.33 -5.94
CA LEU A 338 -35.88 -9.42 -4.81
C LEU A 338 -35.30 -8.07 -5.27
N ILE A 339 -34.31 -8.07 -6.15
CA ILE A 339 -33.73 -6.83 -6.69
C ILE A 339 -34.76 -6.06 -7.51
N LYS A 340 -35.58 -6.74 -8.31
CA LYS A 340 -36.70 -6.11 -9.01
C LYS A 340 -37.70 -5.49 -8.03
N HIS A 341 -38.09 -6.21 -6.97
CA HIS A 341 -39.03 -5.73 -5.97
C HIS A 341 -38.51 -4.52 -5.17
N LEU A 342 -37.23 -4.55 -4.77
CA LEU A 342 -36.59 -3.52 -3.96
C LEU A 342 -36.13 -2.30 -4.78
N SER A 343 -35.98 -2.45 -6.09
CA SER A 343 -35.54 -1.38 -6.99
C SER A 343 -36.43 -0.15 -6.88
N GLY A 344 -35.85 0.97 -6.45
CA GLY A 344 -36.55 2.25 -6.28
C GLY A 344 -37.28 2.43 -4.95
N LYS A 345 -37.33 1.40 -4.07
CA LYS A 345 -37.96 1.50 -2.75
C LYS A 345 -37.12 2.26 -1.72
N HIS A 346 -35.80 2.20 -1.86
CA HIS A 346 -34.86 2.96 -1.03
C HIS A 346 -33.59 3.30 -1.84
N LYS A 347 -32.91 4.40 -1.48
CA LYS A 347 -31.70 4.84 -2.17
C LYS A 347 -30.53 3.87 -2.04
N CYS A 348 -30.53 2.99 -1.04
CA CYS A 348 -29.52 1.96 -0.88
C CYS A 348 -29.82 0.67 -1.63
N PHE A 349 -30.96 0.52 -2.29
CA PHE A 349 -31.19 -0.66 -3.13
C PHE A 349 -30.65 -0.41 -4.54
N LEU A 350 -30.15 -1.49 -5.15
CA LEU A 350 -29.72 -1.47 -6.54
C LEU A 350 -30.91 -1.22 -7.46
N LYS A 351 -30.68 -0.41 -8.50
CA LYS A 351 -31.68 -0.20 -9.53
C LYS A 351 -31.67 -1.42 -10.45
N TYR A 352 -32.81 -2.08 -10.60
CA TYR A 352 -33.00 -3.15 -11.57
C TYR A 352 -33.17 -2.55 -12.97
N HIS A 353 -32.44 -3.07 -13.95
CA HIS A 353 -32.61 -2.72 -15.36
C HIS A 353 -33.20 -3.85 -16.16
N GLY A 354 -32.96 -5.10 -15.77
CA GLY A 354 -33.53 -6.29 -16.35
C GLY A 354 -32.56 -7.46 -16.21
N TRP A 355 -32.76 -8.50 -17.01
CA TRP A 355 -31.92 -9.68 -17.04
C TRP A 355 -31.84 -10.24 -18.45
N PHE A 356 -30.86 -11.09 -18.73
CA PHE A 356 -30.79 -11.88 -19.96
C PHE A 356 -30.11 -13.21 -19.67
N ASN A 357 -30.18 -14.16 -20.60
CA ASN A 357 -29.40 -15.39 -20.55
C ASN A 357 -28.48 -15.46 -21.78
N CYS A 358 -27.33 -16.09 -21.62
CA CYS A 358 -26.40 -16.38 -22.69
C CYS A 358 -25.70 -17.71 -22.46
N ILE A 359 -25.03 -18.20 -23.50
CA ILE A 359 -24.19 -19.39 -23.41
C ILE A 359 -22.73 -18.94 -23.47
N TRP A 360 -21.92 -19.38 -22.52
CA TRP A 360 -20.47 -19.20 -22.54
C TRP A 360 -19.79 -20.52 -22.89
N SER A 361 -18.76 -20.45 -23.75
CA SER A 361 -17.86 -21.58 -24.02
C SER A 361 -16.54 -21.32 -23.31
N ILE A 362 -16.15 -22.22 -22.40
CA ILE A 362 -14.83 -22.20 -21.76
C ILE A 362 -14.23 -23.58 -21.99
N ASN A 363 -13.09 -23.66 -22.68
CA ASN A 363 -12.42 -24.92 -23.03
C ASN A 363 -13.37 -25.93 -23.72
N ASP A 364 -14.11 -25.45 -24.72
CA ASP A 364 -15.12 -26.22 -25.48
C ASP A 364 -16.31 -26.74 -24.66
N GLN A 365 -16.47 -26.30 -23.42
CA GLN A 365 -17.63 -26.63 -22.58
C GLN A 365 -18.70 -25.53 -22.59
N TYR A 366 -19.90 -25.98 -22.96
CA TYR A 366 -21.24 -25.37 -22.95
C TYR A 366 -21.78 -24.95 -21.57
N PHE A 367 -21.86 -23.66 -21.24
CA PHE A 367 -22.45 -23.23 -19.97
C PHE A 367 -23.60 -22.23 -20.12
N ASN A 368 -24.71 -22.52 -19.43
CA ASN A 368 -25.83 -21.59 -19.30
C ASN A 368 -25.51 -20.52 -18.26
N VAL A 369 -25.48 -19.27 -18.71
CA VAL A 369 -25.16 -18.13 -17.87
C VAL A 369 -26.34 -17.18 -17.86
N TYR A 370 -26.79 -16.83 -16.66
CA TYR A 370 -27.87 -15.87 -16.46
C TYR A 370 -27.29 -14.56 -15.96
N ALA A 371 -27.63 -13.45 -16.60
CA ALA A 371 -27.07 -12.15 -16.32
C ALA A 371 -28.14 -11.22 -15.73
N LEU A 372 -27.84 -10.62 -14.57
CA LEU A 372 -28.67 -9.59 -13.94
C LEU A 372 -28.08 -8.20 -14.20
N VAL A 373 -28.86 -7.31 -14.81
CA VAL A 373 -28.43 -5.96 -15.19
C VAL A 373 -28.93 -4.95 -14.16
N THR A 374 -28.01 -4.22 -13.54
CA THR A 374 -28.29 -3.29 -12.45
C THR A 374 -27.60 -1.94 -12.63
N GLY A 375 -27.93 -0.97 -11.78
CA GLY A 375 -27.23 0.31 -11.73
C GLY A 375 -25.74 0.16 -11.40
N TYR A 376 -24.90 0.93 -12.09
CA TYR A 376 -23.45 0.91 -11.93
C TYR A 376 -22.96 1.36 -10.54
N PHE A 377 -21.88 0.73 -10.07
CA PHE A 377 -21.12 1.09 -8.88
C PHE A 377 -19.62 0.97 -9.17
N ASN A 378 -18.78 1.57 -8.32
CA ASN A 378 -17.34 1.70 -8.55
C ASN A 378 -16.51 0.64 -7.84
N SER A 379 -16.92 0.26 -6.63
CA SER A 379 -16.23 -0.74 -5.82
C SER A 379 -17.20 -1.38 -4.83
N THR A 380 -16.78 -2.46 -4.20
CA THR A 380 -17.35 -2.94 -2.94
C THR A 380 -16.92 -2.04 -1.78
N LEU A 381 -17.63 -2.15 -0.64
CA LEU A 381 -17.27 -1.49 0.60
C LEU A 381 -16.00 -2.14 1.19
N ILE A 382 -15.80 -3.46 1.03
CA ILE A 382 -14.56 -4.10 1.51
C ILE A 382 -13.31 -3.56 0.80
N GLU A 383 -13.35 -3.37 -0.52
CA GLU A 383 -12.23 -2.80 -1.28
C GLU A 383 -11.91 -1.38 -0.81
N ASN A 384 -12.95 -0.62 -0.49
CA ASN A 384 -12.80 0.72 0.03
C ASN A 384 -12.23 0.73 1.45
N ILE A 385 -12.69 -0.16 2.35
CA ILE A 385 -12.11 -0.34 3.69
C ILE A 385 -10.63 -0.76 3.60
N MET A 386 -10.30 -1.71 2.73
CA MET A 386 -8.92 -2.16 2.52
C MET A 386 -8.02 -1.03 2.00
N SER A 387 -8.52 -0.23 1.05
CA SER A 387 -7.82 0.95 0.56
C SER A 387 -7.58 1.96 1.69
N CYS A 388 -8.63 2.30 2.45
CA CYS A 388 -8.54 3.17 3.62
C CYS A 388 -7.53 2.65 4.67
N SER A 389 -7.55 1.35 4.98
CA SER A 389 -6.62 0.72 5.92
C SER A 389 -5.18 0.80 5.41
N LYS A 390 -4.93 0.46 4.14
CA LYS A 390 -3.61 0.55 3.50
C LYS A 390 -3.02 1.96 3.57
N PHE A 391 -3.84 2.99 3.43
CA PHE A 391 -3.41 4.39 3.47
C PHE A 391 -3.58 5.05 4.85
N GLN A 392 -4.00 4.30 5.87
CA GLN A 392 -4.39 4.80 7.20
C GLN A 392 -5.38 5.98 7.14
N ALA A 393 -6.21 6.03 6.09
CA ALA A 393 -7.15 7.09 5.80
C ALA A 393 -8.51 6.77 6.44
N LYS A 394 -8.75 7.32 7.64
CA LYS A 394 -10.05 7.17 8.33
C LYS A 394 -11.18 7.81 7.53
N TYR A 395 -12.36 7.19 7.59
CA TYR A 395 -13.56 7.80 7.03
C TYR A 395 -13.86 9.13 7.73
N ASN A 396 -14.33 10.10 6.96
CA ASN A 396 -14.91 11.31 7.52
C ASN A 396 -16.09 10.92 8.42
N GLN A 397 -16.07 11.35 9.68
CA GLN A 397 -17.09 11.00 10.67
C GLN A 397 -18.51 11.32 10.20
N ARG A 398 -18.72 12.46 9.55
CA ARG A 398 -20.04 12.84 9.01
C ARG A 398 -20.48 11.87 7.91
N TRP A 399 -19.58 11.53 6.99
CA TRP A 399 -19.87 10.54 5.96
C TRP A 399 -20.19 9.17 6.56
N PHE A 400 -19.43 8.73 7.58
CA PHE A 400 -19.71 7.47 8.28
C PHE A 400 -21.12 7.47 8.90
N LEU A 401 -21.50 8.55 9.59
CA LEU A 401 -22.83 8.66 10.20
C LEU A 401 -23.94 8.72 9.14
N ASP A 402 -23.73 9.45 8.04
CA ASP A 402 -24.67 9.50 6.92
C ASP A 402 -24.82 8.11 6.25
N ALA A 403 -23.71 7.40 6.06
CA ALA A 403 -23.69 6.03 5.53
C ALA A 403 -24.38 5.04 6.47
N ALA A 404 -24.16 5.15 7.78
CA ALA A 404 -24.78 4.32 8.80
C ALA A 404 -26.30 4.54 8.82
N LYS A 405 -26.76 5.80 8.81
CA LYS A 405 -28.18 6.15 8.68
C LYS A 405 -28.79 5.56 7.42
N ASP A 406 -28.13 5.73 6.29
CA ASP A 406 -28.60 5.25 4.99
C ASP A 406 -28.77 3.73 4.96
N LEU A 407 -27.81 2.98 5.50
CA LEU A 407 -27.89 1.52 5.61
C LEU A 407 -28.97 1.10 6.62
N LEU A 408 -29.03 1.72 7.79
CA LEU A 408 -30.03 1.41 8.81
C LEU A 408 -31.46 1.64 8.29
N HIS A 409 -31.73 2.73 7.56
CA HIS A 409 -33.03 2.94 6.92
C HIS A 409 -33.38 1.86 5.90
N ALA A 410 -32.38 1.38 5.14
CA ALA A 410 -32.59 0.32 4.17
C ALA A 410 -32.90 -1.02 4.86
N PHE A 411 -32.18 -1.35 5.94
CA PHE A 411 -32.39 -2.59 6.67
C PHE A 411 -33.65 -2.57 7.54
N ASP A 412 -34.04 -1.42 8.09
CA ASP A 412 -35.34 -1.20 8.73
C ASP A 412 -36.50 -1.40 7.73
N TYR A 413 -36.34 -0.94 6.47
CA TYR A 413 -37.30 -1.23 5.42
C TYR A 413 -37.41 -2.74 5.14
N LEU A 414 -36.28 -3.45 5.07
CA LEU A 414 -36.25 -4.91 4.89
C LEU A 414 -36.91 -5.64 6.06
N GLU A 415 -36.64 -5.22 7.30
CA GLU A 415 -37.24 -5.72 8.52
C GLU A 415 -38.77 -5.56 8.50
N LYS A 416 -39.27 -4.34 8.24
CA LYS A 416 -40.71 -4.04 8.10
C LYS A 416 -41.39 -4.80 6.96
N SER A 417 -40.63 -5.15 5.92
CA SER A 417 -41.11 -5.94 4.79
C SER A 417 -41.01 -7.46 5.01
N ASN A 418 -40.50 -7.91 6.17
CA ASN A 418 -40.17 -9.31 6.45
C ASN A 418 -39.24 -9.94 5.39
N ILE A 419 -38.26 -9.19 4.90
CA ILE A 419 -37.25 -9.63 3.92
C ILE A 419 -35.88 -9.73 4.60
N PRO A 420 -35.55 -10.84 5.26
CA PRO A 420 -34.22 -11.02 5.84
C PRO A 420 -33.12 -11.15 4.76
N HIS A 421 -31.96 -10.53 4.99
CA HIS A 421 -30.83 -10.54 4.04
C HIS A 421 -29.86 -11.73 4.22
N TYR A 422 -29.63 -12.18 5.46
CA TYR A 422 -28.76 -13.32 5.84
C TYR A 422 -27.25 -13.25 5.55
N ASP A 423 -26.77 -12.24 4.82
CA ASP A 423 -25.36 -12.16 4.38
C ASP A 423 -24.89 -10.70 4.42
N ILE A 424 -25.18 -10.00 5.52
CA ILE A 424 -24.79 -8.59 5.69
C ILE A 424 -23.28 -8.55 5.96
N ARG A 425 -22.52 -8.10 4.95
CA ARG A 425 -21.06 -7.95 5.01
C ARG A 425 -20.58 -6.92 3.99
N PRO A 426 -19.36 -6.36 4.11
CA PRO A 426 -18.91 -5.28 3.25
C PRO A 426 -18.71 -5.69 1.77
N GLN A 427 -18.60 -6.98 1.47
CA GLN A 427 -18.56 -7.50 0.09
C GLN A 427 -19.91 -7.33 -0.63
N ASN A 428 -21.02 -7.34 0.13
CA ASN A 428 -22.39 -7.25 -0.37
C ASN A 428 -22.94 -5.82 -0.31
N ILE A 429 -22.09 -4.84 0.03
CA ILE A 429 -22.41 -3.42 0.03
C ILE A 429 -21.46 -2.75 -0.97
N PHE A 430 -21.99 -2.15 -2.02
CA PHE A 430 -21.23 -1.45 -3.05
C PHE A 430 -21.23 0.06 -2.82
N ILE A 431 -20.21 0.74 -3.37
CA ILE A 431 -20.06 2.19 -3.36
C ILE A 431 -20.15 2.72 -4.80
N THR A 432 -21.06 3.66 -5.03
CA THR A 432 -21.16 4.37 -6.33
C THR A 432 -20.11 5.46 -6.45
N LYS A 433 -19.91 6.00 -7.66
CA LYS A 433 -19.06 7.17 -7.94
C LYS A 433 -19.40 8.39 -7.09
N SER A 434 -20.65 8.49 -6.66
CA SER A 434 -21.16 9.57 -5.80
C SER A 434 -21.07 9.26 -4.29
N ASN A 435 -20.27 8.26 -3.91
CA ASN A 435 -20.09 7.78 -2.55
C ASN A 435 -21.41 7.40 -1.86
N LYS A 436 -22.34 6.79 -2.62
CA LYS A 436 -23.59 6.24 -2.09
C LYS A 436 -23.49 4.74 -1.97
N LEU A 437 -24.03 4.20 -0.89
CA LEU A 437 -24.01 2.76 -0.60
C LEU A 437 -25.17 2.04 -1.29
N LYS A 438 -24.90 0.83 -1.80
CA LYS A 438 -25.87 -0.02 -2.50
C LYS A 438 -25.79 -1.46 -1.98
N ILE A 439 -26.91 -2.05 -1.61
CA ILE A 439 -27.00 -3.40 -1.01
C ILE A 439 -27.31 -4.44 -2.11
N PHE A 440 -26.68 -5.61 -2.02
CA PHE A 440 -26.82 -6.76 -2.93
C PHE A 440 -26.67 -8.09 -2.16
N GLY A 441 -27.01 -9.22 -2.79
CA GLY A 441 -26.71 -10.55 -2.25
C GLY A 441 -27.80 -11.05 -1.30
N PHE A 442 -29.06 -10.86 -1.66
CA PHE A 442 -30.23 -11.26 -0.87
C PHE A 442 -30.49 -12.78 -0.83
N ASN A 443 -29.74 -13.52 -1.63
CA ASN A 443 -29.96 -14.92 -1.94
C ASN A 443 -29.62 -15.97 -0.88
N PHE A 444 -29.16 -15.60 0.31
CA PHE A 444 -28.66 -16.59 1.27
C PHE A 444 -29.74 -17.18 2.19
N GLN A 445 -30.84 -17.69 1.62
CA GLN A 445 -31.74 -18.56 2.38
C GLN A 445 -31.49 -20.02 2.03
N GLY A 446 -31.20 -20.84 3.05
CA GLY A 446 -31.64 -22.23 3.05
C GLY A 446 -30.75 -23.27 2.37
N ILE A 447 -29.63 -22.92 1.74
CA ILE A 447 -28.65 -23.94 1.33
C ILE A 447 -27.78 -24.26 2.54
N ASN A 448 -28.40 -24.99 3.48
CA ASN A 448 -27.84 -25.63 4.66
C ASN A 448 -26.77 -24.82 5.42
N LEU A 449 -27.20 -23.90 6.29
CA LEU A 449 -26.39 -23.46 7.45
C LEU A 449 -25.85 -24.65 8.28
N VAL A 450 -26.50 -25.81 8.16
CA VAL A 450 -26.13 -27.10 8.78
C VAL A 450 -24.95 -27.80 8.07
N SER A 451 -24.71 -27.58 6.76
CA SER A 451 -23.59 -28.23 6.05
C SER A 451 -22.30 -27.41 6.08
N ILE A 452 -22.37 -26.14 6.47
CA ILE A 452 -21.19 -25.26 6.61
C ILE A 452 -20.23 -25.79 7.69
N SER A 453 -20.73 -26.52 8.70
CA SER A 453 -19.87 -27.13 9.73
C SER A 453 -19.12 -28.38 9.26
N GLU A 454 -19.52 -29.02 8.16
CA GLU A 454 -18.92 -30.28 7.71
C GLU A 454 -18.02 -30.15 6.47
N SER A 455 -18.17 -29.08 5.67
CA SER A 455 -17.42 -28.88 4.42
C SER A 455 -16.52 -27.64 4.37
N ALA A 456 -16.22 -27.00 5.50
CA ALA A 456 -15.24 -25.92 5.58
C ALA A 456 -13.83 -26.43 5.19
N VAL A 457 -13.55 -26.42 3.89
CA VAL A 457 -12.21 -26.48 3.33
C VAL A 457 -11.72 -25.03 3.33
N GLU A 458 -10.55 -24.80 3.93
CA GLU A 458 -9.90 -23.49 4.12
C GLU A 458 -9.64 -22.76 2.78
N GLY A 459 -10.68 -22.12 2.26
CA GLY A 459 -10.59 -21.02 1.32
C GLY A 459 -10.73 -19.71 2.09
N SER A 460 -9.83 -18.76 1.85
CA SER A 460 -9.80 -17.46 2.55
C SER A 460 -11.11 -16.66 2.49
N GLN A 461 -11.99 -16.92 1.53
CA GLN A 461 -13.29 -16.23 1.40
C GLN A 461 -14.40 -16.79 2.31
N GLU A 462 -14.36 -18.07 2.70
CA GLU A 462 -15.35 -18.64 3.63
C GLU A 462 -15.04 -18.23 5.08
N MET A 463 -13.78 -18.23 5.51
CA MET A 463 -13.38 -17.68 6.82
C MET A 463 -13.78 -16.21 7.01
N LEU A 464 -13.71 -15.41 5.94
CA LEU A 464 -14.13 -14.00 5.97
C LEU A 464 -15.65 -13.83 6.09
N ARG A 465 -16.43 -14.85 5.72
CA ARG A 465 -17.88 -14.83 5.86
C ARG A 465 -18.28 -15.06 7.31
N ASP A 466 -17.63 -16.02 7.95
CA ASP A 466 -17.93 -16.37 9.33
C ASP A 466 -17.60 -15.22 10.29
N SER A 467 -16.67 -14.33 9.90
CA SER A 467 -16.26 -13.16 10.69
C SER A 467 -17.36 -12.11 10.92
N TYR A 468 -18.48 -12.15 10.17
CA TYR A 468 -19.61 -11.20 10.34
C TYR A 468 -20.86 -11.85 10.93
N LEU A 469 -20.85 -13.15 11.20
CA LEU A 469 -22.02 -13.85 11.74
C LEU A 469 -22.26 -13.47 13.19
N ALA A 470 -23.52 -13.32 13.57
CA ALA A 470 -23.90 -13.15 14.96
C ALA A 470 -23.53 -14.41 15.79
N PRO A 471 -23.19 -14.27 17.09
CA PRO A 471 -22.74 -15.40 17.91
C PRO A 471 -23.74 -16.56 17.96
N GLU A 472 -25.04 -16.26 17.93
CA GLU A 472 -26.10 -17.27 17.91
C GLU A 472 -26.19 -18.06 16.60
N LEU A 473 -25.72 -17.49 15.49
CA LEU A 473 -25.62 -18.19 14.20
C LEU A 473 -24.38 -19.08 14.13
N TYR A 474 -23.33 -18.72 14.86
CA TYR A 474 -22.10 -19.50 14.93
C TYR A 474 -22.27 -20.78 15.76
N ASN A 475 -22.99 -20.71 16.88
CA ASN A 475 -23.12 -21.81 17.83
C ASN A 475 -24.17 -22.89 17.47
N ASN A 476 -24.93 -22.70 16.37
CA ASN A 476 -25.83 -23.64 15.64
C ASN A 476 -26.81 -24.56 16.42
N LYS A 477 -26.81 -24.59 17.77
CA LYS A 477 -27.62 -25.54 18.56
C LYS A 477 -29.02 -25.04 18.92
N GLU A 478 -29.28 -23.73 18.82
CA GLU A 478 -30.52 -23.12 19.32
C GLU A 478 -31.15 -22.06 18.38
N PHE A 479 -30.58 -21.81 17.20
CA PHE A 479 -31.08 -20.76 16.33
C PHE A 479 -32.28 -21.23 15.50
N ASN A 480 -33.48 -20.82 15.89
CA ASN A 480 -34.69 -21.04 15.11
C ASN A 480 -34.75 -20.07 13.91
N ILE A 481 -34.33 -20.53 12.74
CA ILE A 481 -34.40 -19.77 11.48
C ILE A 481 -35.82 -19.34 11.09
N ASN A 482 -36.85 -19.95 11.68
CA ASN A 482 -38.26 -19.59 11.43
C ASN A 482 -38.70 -18.35 12.23
N GLU A 483 -37.93 -17.94 13.23
CA GLU A 483 -38.20 -16.72 14.00
C GLU A 483 -37.56 -15.51 13.31
N ILE A 484 -38.32 -14.83 12.44
CA ILE A 484 -37.83 -13.69 11.64
C ILE A 484 -37.19 -12.59 12.52
N SER A 485 -37.75 -12.28 13.68
CA SER A 485 -37.19 -11.29 14.62
C SER A 485 -35.77 -11.67 15.06
N SER A 486 -35.50 -12.95 15.32
CA SER A 486 -34.16 -13.45 15.67
C SER A 486 -33.19 -13.28 14.50
N VAL A 487 -33.65 -13.50 13.26
CA VAL A 487 -32.85 -13.28 12.04
C VAL A 487 -32.53 -11.80 11.83
N MET A 488 -33.49 -10.90 12.06
CA MET A 488 -33.27 -9.46 11.91
C MET A 488 -32.28 -8.94 12.94
N LYS A 489 -32.37 -9.39 14.20
CA LYS A 489 -31.38 -9.05 15.23
C LYS A 489 -30.00 -9.62 14.92
N ALA A 490 -29.91 -10.83 14.37
CA ALA A 490 -28.62 -11.34 13.88
C ALA A 490 -28.06 -10.44 12.77
N GLY A 491 -28.91 -9.96 11.86
CA GLY A 491 -28.53 -8.97 10.84
C GLY A 491 -28.05 -7.63 11.43
N ALA A 492 -28.67 -7.15 12.51
CA ALA A 492 -28.22 -5.96 13.22
C ALA A 492 -26.80 -6.13 13.78
N PHE A 493 -26.47 -7.30 14.33
CA PHE A 493 -25.10 -7.61 14.77
C PHE A 493 -24.10 -7.59 13.60
N SER A 494 -24.42 -8.27 12.51
CA SER A 494 -23.58 -8.29 11.31
C SER A 494 -23.33 -6.89 10.76
N LEU A 495 -24.36 -6.03 10.71
CA LEU A 495 -24.22 -4.63 10.32
C LEU A 495 -23.39 -3.82 11.32
N GLY A 496 -23.52 -4.09 12.62
CA GLY A 496 -22.67 -3.53 13.67
C GLY A 496 -21.19 -3.85 13.43
N LEU A 497 -20.86 -5.07 13.00
CA LEU A 497 -19.48 -5.45 12.67
C LEU A 497 -18.98 -4.74 11.40
N VAL A 498 -19.84 -4.54 10.41
CA VAL A 498 -19.54 -3.69 9.24
C VAL A 498 -19.21 -2.26 9.69
N PHE A 499 -20.01 -1.67 10.57
CA PHE A 499 -19.77 -0.33 11.11
C PHE A 499 -18.50 -0.26 11.95
N LEU A 500 -18.23 -1.27 12.78
CA LEU A 500 -17.00 -1.38 13.56
C LEU A 500 -15.79 -1.37 12.63
N GLN A 501 -15.80 -2.22 11.59
CA GLN A 501 -14.72 -2.31 10.62
C GLN A 501 -14.52 -1.02 9.83
N MET A 502 -15.61 -0.39 9.37
CA MET A 502 -15.54 0.92 8.72
C MET A 502 -14.90 1.95 9.65
N TYR A 503 -15.29 1.97 10.93
CA TYR A 503 -14.84 2.99 11.86
C TYR A 503 -13.38 2.82 12.28
N SER A 504 -12.99 1.59 12.59
CA SER A 504 -11.66 1.26 13.12
C SER A 504 -10.61 1.01 12.04
N LEU A 505 -11.04 0.60 10.84
CA LEU A 505 -10.19 0.02 9.79
C LEU A 505 -9.42 -1.24 10.25
N TYR A 506 -9.85 -1.84 11.36
CA TYR A 506 -9.24 -3.02 11.97
C TYR A 506 -9.83 -4.32 11.39
N LYS A 507 -9.05 -5.41 11.42
CA LYS A 507 -9.53 -6.73 10.99
C LYS A 507 -10.49 -7.27 12.06
N ILE A 508 -11.74 -7.54 11.68
CA ILE A 508 -12.77 -8.00 12.63
C ILE A 508 -12.84 -9.53 12.80
N ALA A 509 -11.89 -10.27 12.23
CA ALA A 509 -11.87 -11.73 12.38
C ALA A 509 -11.84 -12.08 13.88
N GLU A 510 -12.59 -13.11 14.27
CA GLU A 510 -12.67 -13.66 15.63
C GLU A 510 -13.45 -12.81 16.65
N LEU A 511 -13.79 -11.55 16.35
CA LEU A 511 -14.58 -10.72 17.28
C LEU A 511 -15.98 -11.28 17.56
N ASN A 512 -16.50 -12.14 16.70
CA ASN A 512 -17.80 -12.75 16.87
C ASN A 512 -17.77 -14.09 17.64
N THR A 513 -16.61 -14.51 18.17
CA THR A 513 -16.53 -15.70 19.01
C THR A 513 -16.73 -15.36 20.49
N PRO A 514 -17.24 -16.31 21.31
CA PRO A 514 -17.49 -16.10 22.73
C PRO A 514 -16.31 -15.55 23.54
N GLU A 515 -15.08 -15.87 23.11
CA GLU A 515 -13.84 -15.53 23.80
C GLU A 515 -13.51 -14.04 23.73
N PHE A 516 -13.86 -13.36 22.63
CA PHE A 516 -13.50 -11.94 22.37
C PHE A 516 -14.61 -10.94 22.72
N HIS A 517 -15.69 -11.43 23.33
CA HIS A 517 -16.86 -10.63 23.65
C HIS A 517 -16.61 -9.48 24.63
N GLY A 518 -15.81 -9.69 25.68
CA GLY A 518 -15.43 -8.61 26.60
C GLY A 518 -14.57 -7.55 25.91
N GLU A 519 -13.76 -7.96 24.94
CA GLU A 519 -12.87 -7.07 24.21
C GLU A 519 -13.62 -6.13 23.28
N ILE A 520 -14.75 -6.54 22.68
CA ILE A 520 -15.55 -5.64 21.82
C ILE A 520 -16.06 -4.43 22.61
N ASP A 521 -16.64 -4.65 23.79
CA ASP A 521 -17.23 -3.57 24.58
C ASP A 521 -16.17 -2.58 25.08
N ASP A 522 -15.02 -3.11 25.53
CA ASP A 522 -13.86 -2.32 25.92
C ASP A 522 -13.29 -1.56 24.73
N TYR A 523 -13.14 -2.21 23.58
CA TYR A 523 -12.63 -1.58 22.37
C TYR A 523 -13.54 -0.46 21.86
N VAL A 524 -14.84 -0.71 21.76
CA VAL A 524 -15.86 0.26 21.32
C VAL A 524 -15.97 1.42 22.31
N SER A 525 -15.72 1.21 23.61
CA SER A 525 -15.75 2.27 24.63
C SER A 525 -14.78 3.43 24.35
N THR A 526 -13.69 3.14 23.63
CA THR A 526 -12.63 4.10 23.34
C THR A 526 -12.99 5.06 22.21
N PHE A 527 -14.07 4.79 21.46
CA PHE A 527 -14.41 5.54 20.26
C PHE A 527 -15.03 6.90 20.57
N LYS A 528 -14.53 7.93 19.89
CA LYS A 528 -15.14 9.26 19.83
C LYS A 528 -15.68 9.49 18.43
N PRO A 529 -16.89 10.03 18.24
CA PRO A 529 -17.77 10.57 19.28
C PRO A 529 -18.51 9.46 20.06
N LYS A 530 -19.00 9.79 21.27
CA LYS A 530 -19.81 8.89 22.10
C LYS A 530 -21.02 8.30 21.37
N LEU A 531 -21.55 9.03 20.38
CA LEU A 531 -22.66 8.55 19.54
C LEU A 531 -22.30 7.27 18.79
N VAL A 532 -21.08 7.16 18.26
CA VAL A 532 -20.63 5.97 17.51
C VAL A 532 -20.41 4.81 18.46
N SER A 533 -19.78 5.04 19.62
CA SER A 533 -19.61 3.97 20.62
C SER A 533 -20.95 3.45 21.14
N GLU A 534 -21.93 4.33 21.36
CA GLU A 534 -23.27 3.93 21.81
C GLU A 534 -24.02 3.13 20.73
N LEU A 535 -23.97 3.57 19.46
CA LEU A 535 -24.55 2.83 18.34
C LEU A 535 -23.98 1.40 18.27
N LEU A 536 -22.65 1.28 18.28
CA LEU A 536 -21.96 0.00 18.15
C LEU A 536 -22.25 -0.92 19.35
N ARG A 537 -22.23 -0.42 20.58
CA ARG A 537 -22.56 -1.20 21.79
C ARG A 537 -23.96 -1.82 21.73
N ARG A 538 -24.94 -1.09 21.20
CA ARG A 538 -26.32 -1.60 21.10
C ARG A 538 -26.47 -2.64 19.99
N MET A 539 -25.82 -2.43 18.85
CA MET A 539 -25.89 -3.36 17.71
C MET A 539 -25.06 -4.63 17.94
N LEU A 540 -23.91 -4.51 18.61
CA LEU A 540 -22.99 -5.61 18.91
C LEU A 540 -23.30 -6.30 20.24
N ASN A 541 -24.48 -6.09 20.83
CA ASN A 541 -24.85 -6.79 22.05
C ASN A 541 -24.99 -8.29 21.79
N ILE A 542 -24.22 -9.09 22.51
CA ILE A 542 -24.18 -10.55 22.36
C ILE A 542 -25.52 -11.17 22.74
N ASN A 543 -26.18 -10.63 23.77
CA ASN A 543 -27.51 -11.08 24.12
C ASN A 543 -28.50 -10.54 23.07
N LYS A 544 -28.93 -11.41 22.15
CA LYS A 544 -29.87 -11.07 21.08
C LYS A 544 -31.12 -10.33 21.60
N ASN A 545 -31.59 -10.61 22.81
CA ASN A 545 -32.78 -9.96 23.34
C ASN A 545 -32.52 -8.49 23.73
N LYS A 546 -31.30 -8.17 24.16
CA LYS A 546 -30.85 -6.80 24.49
C LYS A 546 -30.30 -6.04 23.28
N ARG A 547 -30.01 -6.73 22.18
CA ARG A 547 -29.51 -6.14 20.95
C ARG A 547 -30.57 -5.26 20.31
N ALA A 548 -30.16 -4.05 19.91
CA ALA A 548 -31.03 -3.12 19.22
C ALA A 548 -31.40 -3.63 17.81
N THR A 549 -32.64 -3.38 17.44
CA THR A 549 -33.17 -3.48 16.08
C THR A 549 -32.61 -2.38 15.17
N PHE A 550 -32.88 -2.46 13.87
CA PHE A 550 -32.49 -1.39 12.95
C PHE A 550 -33.22 -0.07 13.27
N CYS A 551 -34.50 -0.15 13.65
CA CYS A 551 -35.31 1.01 14.05
C CYS A 551 -34.76 1.69 15.31
N GLU A 552 -34.50 0.95 16.39
CA GLU A 552 -33.93 1.52 17.64
C GLU A 552 -32.55 2.14 17.40
N SER A 553 -31.77 1.58 16.46
CA SER A 553 -30.47 2.12 16.06
C SER A 553 -30.60 3.43 15.26
N LEU A 554 -31.67 3.59 14.46
CA LEU A 554 -31.98 4.85 13.77
C LEU A 554 -32.40 5.95 14.74
N GLU A 555 -33.17 5.62 15.76
CA GLU A 555 -33.60 6.57 16.79
C GLU A 555 -32.40 7.20 17.51
N LEU A 556 -31.33 6.43 17.73
CA LEU A 556 -30.07 6.95 18.27
C LEU A 556 -29.40 7.98 17.36
N LEU A 557 -29.45 7.78 16.04
CA LEU A 557 -28.80 8.64 15.06
C LEU A 557 -29.66 9.84 14.64
N SER A 558 -30.97 9.80 14.93
CA SER A 558 -31.85 10.94 14.75
C SER A 558 -31.31 12.09 15.60
N PRO A 559 -31.19 13.31 15.05
CA PRO A 559 -30.79 14.45 15.85
C PRO A 559 -31.81 14.59 16.97
N LYS A 560 -31.40 14.29 18.21
CA LYS A 560 -32.01 14.94 19.37
C LYS A 560 -31.84 16.42 19.10
N GLU A 561 -32.91 17.20 19.12
CA GLU A 561 -32.85 18.65 18.85
C GLU A 561 -31.60 19.21 19.51
N GLU A 562 -30.57 19.46 18.69
CA GLU A 562 -29.34 20.06 19.20
C GLU A 562 -29.79 21.38 19.80
N SER A 563 -29.29 21.69 21.00
CA SER A 563 -29.66 22.91 21.68
C SER A 563 -29.47 24.07 20.68
N LYS A 564 -30.43 25.00 20.61
CA LYS A 564 -30.31 26.17 19.71
C LYS A 564 -28.97 26.89 19.90
N GLU A 565 -28.38 26.79 21.09
CA GLU A 565 -27.07 27.31 21.46
C GLU A 565 -25.92 26.67 20.66
N ASP A 566 -25.86 25.34 20.51
CA ASP A 566 -24.80 24.65 19.76
C ASP A 566 -24.85 24.99 18.25
N GLN A 567 -26.06 25.19 17.71
CA GLN A 567 -26.24 25.62 16.32
C GLN A 567 -25.81 27.08 16.11
N GLU A 568 -26.12 27.94 17.08
CA GLU A 568 -25.78 29.36 17.02
C GLU A 568 -24.28 29.60 17.18
N GLU A 569 -23.59 28.84 18.03
CA GLU A 569 -22.14 28.90 18.18
C GLU A 569 -21.40 28.46 16.91
N ASN A 570 -21.84 27.35 16.30
CA ASN A 570 -21.29 26.89 15.02
C ASN A 570 -21.53 27.91 13.89
N LEU A 571 -22.71 28.54 13.84
CA LEU A 571 -23.02 29.61 12.88
C LEU A 571 -22.15 30.85 13.11
N LYS A 572 -21.88 31.22 14.37
CA LYS A 572 -21.03 32.37 14.74
C LYS A 572 -19.58 32.14 14.31
N SER A 573 -19.02 30.96 14.60
CA SER A 573 -17.68 30.57 14.14
C SER A 573 -17.58 30.55 12.61
N HIS A 574 -18.58 29.99 11.93
CA HIS A 574 -18.63 29.94 10.47
C HIS A 574 -18.68 31.36 9.85
N ARG A 575 -19.46 32.28 10.42
CA ARG A 575 -19.51 33.69 9.99
C ARG A 575 -18.16 34.40 10.17
N ALA A 576 -17.48 34.17 11.29
CA ALA A 576 -16.15 34.74 11.53
C ALA A 576 -15.11 34.27 10.49
N ASN A 577 -15.10 32.96 10.17
CA ASN A 577 -14.22 32.42 9.13
C ASN A 577 -14.54 32.98 7.74
N LEU A 578 -15.83 33.15 7.41
CA LEU A 578 -16.25 33.78 6.15
C LEU A 578 -15.79 35.24 6.04
N GLU A 579 -15.88 36.01 7.13
CA GLU A 579 -15.41 37.39 7.16
C GLU A 579 -13.89 37.47 6.97
N GLN A 580 -13.14 36.55 7.58
CA GLN A 580 -11.69 36.45 7.38
C GLN A 580 -11.33 36.13 5.92
N ILE A 581 -12.03 35.17 5.29
CA ILE A 581 -11.83 34.85 3.86
C ILE A 581 -12.13 36.06 2.98
N ASN A 582 -13.22 36.79 3.25
CA ASN A 582 -13.55 38.00 2.50
C ASN A 582 -12.46 39.05 2.59
N LYS A 583 -11.95 39.34 3.80
CA LYS A 583 -10.85 40.29 4.00
C LYS A 583 -9.58 39.89 3.25
N ILE A 584 -9.29 38.58 3.16
CA ILE A 584 -8.15 38.07 2.39
C ILE A 584 -8.39 38.26 0.88
N LEU A 585 -9.60 38.00 0.40
CA LEU A 585 -9.93 38.06 -1.02
C LEU A 585 -10.08 39.49 -1.56
N GLU A 586 -10.53 40.45 -0.74
CA GLU A 586 -10.62 41.87 -1.12
C GLU A 586 -9.26 42.47 -1.50
N ARG A 587 -8.17 41.89 -1.00
CA ARG A 587 -6.81 42.36 -1.26
C ARG A 587 -6.18 41.79 -2.53
N ARG A 588 -6.88 40.88 -3.24
CA ARG A 588 -6.29 40.05 -4.30
C ARG A 588 -6.87 40.36 -5.67
N LYS A 589 -6.14 39.97 -6.72
CA LYS A 589 -6.62 40.03 -8.11
C LYS A 589 -7.89 39.20 -8.31
N ARG A 590 -9.03 39.86 -8.14
CA ARG A 590 -10.36 39.26 -8.27
C ARG A 590 -10.74 39.20 -9.74
N ILE A 591 -11.06 38.01 -10.21
CA ILE A 591 -11.71 37.85 -11.51
C ILE A 591 -13.21 37.94 -11.29
N GLU A 592 -13.84 38.90 -11.97
CA GLU A 592 -15.29 38.93 -12.08
C GLU A 592 -15.75 37.68 -12.87
N PRO A 593 -16.62 36.82 -12.29
CA PRO A 593 -17.06 35.61 -12.96
C PRO A 593 -17.68 35.83 -14.34
N SER A 594 -18.15 37.05 -14.63
CA SER A 594 -18.69 37.45 -15.94
C SER A 594 -17.66 37.43 -17.07
N GLY A 595 -16.37 37.66 -16.76
CA GLY A 595 -15.28 37.56 -17.72
C GLY A 595 -14.86 36.12 -18.02
N LEU A 596 -15.25 35.18 -17.16
CA LEU A 596 -14.96 33.76 -17.31
C LEU A 596 -16.12 33.09 -18.05
N LYS A 597 -15.86 32.53 -19.22
CA LYS A 597 -16.83 31.69 -19.94
C LYS A 597 -16.50 30.22 -19.68
N PRO A 598 -17.00 29.61 -18.59
CA PRO A 598 -16.76 28.19 -18.33
C PRO A 598 -17.42 27.38 -19.45
N ASN A 599 -16.71 26.42 -20.03
CA ASN A 599 -17.33 25.48 -20.94
C ASN A 599 -18.08 24.43 -20.09
N PRO A 600 -19.42 24.42 -20.04
CA PRO A 600 -20.18 23.53 -19.16
C PRO A 600 -19.97 22.05 -19.48
N LYS A 601 -19.56 21.72 -20.71
CA LYS A 601 -19.25 20.34 -21.13
C LYS A 601 -17.85 19.88 -20.74
N SER A 602 -17.03 20.74 -20.13
CA SER A 602 -15.60 20.50 -19.89
C SER A 602 -15.23 20.15 -18.45
N GLN A 603 -16.18 19.68 -17.63
CA GLN A 603 -15.81 19.15 -16.32
C GLN A 603 -15.00 17.87 -16.52
N TRP A 604 -13.69 17.96 -16.27
CA TRP A 604 -12.75 16.88 -16.52
C TRP A 604 -12.74 15.86 -15.39
N SER A 605 -12.71 16.35 -14.14
CA SER A 605 -12.58 15.48 -12.98
C SER A 605 -13.07 16.15 -11.70
N SER A 606 -13.37 15.31 -10.71
CA SER A 606 -13.61 15.72 -9.33
C SER A 606 -13.00 14.69 -8.38
N LYS A 607 -12.31 15.14 -7.33
CA LYS A 607 -11.77 14.31 -6.25
C LYS A 607 -12.14 14.90 -4.90
N THR A 608 -12.46 14.06 -3.93
CA THR A 608 -12.60 14.50 -2.53
C THR A 608 -11.26 14.29 -1.84
N LEU A 609 -10.71 15.35 -1.25
CA LEU A 609 -9.48 15.34 -0.47
C LEU A 609 -9.73 14.72 0.92
N GLU A 610 -8.67 14.30 1.62
CA GLU A 610 -8.77 13.67 2.95
C GLU A 610 -9.52 14.54 3.98
N ASN A 611 -9.39 15.86 3.87
CA ASN A 611 -10.09 16.81 4.74
C ASN A 611 -11.59 16.96 4.40
N GLY A 612 -12.10 16.29 3.36
CA GLY A 612 -13.48 16.38 2.87
C GLY A 612 -13.70 17.48 1.82
N THR A 613 -12.67 18.27 1.48
CA THR A 613 -12.77 19.30 0.44
C THR A 613 -12.89 18.63 -0.92
N MET A 614 -13.91 18.98 -1.70
CA MET A 614 -14.08 18.51 -3.07
C MET A 614 -13.34 19.44 -4.02
N MET A 615 -12.40 18.88 -4.79
CA MET A 615 -11.63 19.56 -5.80
C MET A 615 -12.16 19.21 -7.18
N ILE A 616 -12.46 20.21 -8.00
CA ILE A 616 -13.06 20.08 -9.34
C ILE A 616 -12.20 20.83 -10.34
N PHE A 617 -11.91 20.20 -11.46
CA PHE A 617 -11.19 20.81 -12.57
C PHE A 617 -12.12 21.08 -13.74
N LYS A 618 -12.01 22.27 -14.32
CA LYS A 618 -12.75 22.67 -15.53
C LYS A 618 -11.83 23.44 -16.47
N LYS A 619 -12.10 23.32 -17.77
CA LYS A 619 -11.54 24.21 -18.79
C LYS A 619 -12.44 25.44 -18.95
N GLY A 620 -11.84 26.61 -18.92
CA GLY A 620 -12.52 27.88 -19.18
C GLY A 620 -11.89 28.63 -20.34
N VAL A 621 -12.52 29.74 -20.70
CA VAL A 621 -11.92 30.79 -21.52
C VAL A 621 -11.95 32.08 -20.71
N TYR A 622 -10.80 32.77 -20.62
CA TYR A 622 -10.64 34.06 -19.95
C TYR A 622 -9.72 34.93 -20.82
N GLU A 623 -10.15 36.15 -21.15
CA GLU A 623 -9.40 37.07 -22.03
C GLU A 623 -8.94 36.42 -23.37
N ASN A 624 -9.82 35.60 -23.97
CA ASN A 624 -9.56 34.81 -25.19
C ASN A 624 -8.50 33.70 -25.06
N GLU A 625 -7.96 33.47 -23.88
CA GLU A 625 -7.04 32.37 -23.60
C GLU A 625 -7.76 31.19 -22.92
N PHE A 626 -7.31 29.97 -23.21
CA PHE A 626 -7.79 28.81 -22.48
C PHE A 626 -7.16 28.77 -21.09
N VAL A 627 -8.01 28.62 -20.07
CA VAL A 627 -7.59 28.60 -18.67
C VAL A 627 -8.03 27.31 -17.98
N LEU A 628 -7.29 26.95 -16.94
CA LEU A 628 -7.66 25.93 -15.99
C LEU A 628 -8.37 26.58 -14.80
N ILE A 629 -9.54 26.07 -14.45
CA ILE A 629 -10.29 26.48 -13.26
C ILE A 629 -10.24 25.34 -12.24
N ARG A 630 -9.51 25.56 -11.14
CA ARG A 630 -9.43 24.64 -9.99
C ARG A 630 -10.38 25.11 -8.90
N THR A 631 -11.50 24.40 -8.73
CA THR A 631 -12.53 24.76 -7.74
C THR A 631 -12.48 23.82 -6.54
N PHE A 632 -12.22 24.37 -5.38
CA PHE A 632 -12.23 23.71 -4.08
C PHE A 632 -13.55 24.02 -3.38
N LYS A 633 -14.26 23.00 -2.89
CA LYS A 633 -15.53 23.14 -2.19
C LYS A 633 -15.46 22.50 -0.82
N SER A 634 -15.84 23.23 0.22
CA SER A 634 -15.93 22.71 1.58
C SER A 634 -17.12 23.31 2.31
N ASN A 635 -17.68 22.55 3.25
CA ASN A 635 -18.66 23.05 4.22
C ASN A 635 -17.98 23.78 5.41
N LYS A 636 -16.65 23.73 5.49
CA LYS A 636 -15.82 24.36 6.50
C LYS A 636 -14.89 25.37 5.82
N PRO A 637 -15.17 26.68 5.91
CA PRO A 637 -14.40 27.71 5.22
C PRO A 637 -12.91 27.64 5.54
N GLU A 638 -12.55 27.28 6.77
CA GLU A 638 -11.16 27.13 7.23
C GLU A 638 -10.36 26.07 6.47
N GLN A 639 -11.04 25.09 5.86
CA GLN A 639 -10.38 24.10 5.01
C GLN A 639 -9.95 24.68 3.67
N LEU A 640 -10.42 25.89 3.32
CA LEU A 640 -10.05 26.58 2.09
C LEU A 640 -8.81 27.48 2.23
N PHE A 641 -8.36 27.77 3.46
CA PHE A 641 -7.21 28.65 3.71
C PHE A 641 -5.91 28.23 2.99
N PRO A 642 -5.52 26.94 2.92
CA PRO A 642 -4.29 26.55 2.21
C PRO A 642 -4.31 26.90 0.73
N PHE A 643 -5.49 26.85 0.10
CA PHE A 643 -5.65 27.22 -1.32
C PHE A 643 -5.64 28.73 -1.51
N LEU A 644 -5.99 29.50 -0.47
CA LEU A 644 -5.76 30.94 -0.45
C LEU A 644 -4.27 31.25 -0.31
N GLU A 645 -3.51 30.50 0.49
CA GLU A 645 -2.05 30.65 0.56
C GLU A 645 -1.40 30.35 -0.80
N GLU A 646 -1.82 29.26 -1.48
CA GLU A 646 -1.35 28.96 -2.83
C GLU A 646 -1.66 30.10 -3.81
N ALA A 647 -2.85 30.68 -3.76
CA ALA A 647 -3.22 31.81 -4.62
C ALA A 647 -2.29 33.03 -4.43
N GLU A 648 -1.87 33.29 -3.18
CA GLU A 648 -0.96 34.38 -2.87
C GLU A 648 0.46 34.13 -3.38
N ILE A 649 0.95 32.90 -3.22
CA ILE A 649 2.26 32.51 -3.75
C ILE A 649 2.24 32.67 -5.28
N LEU A 650 1.19 32.19 -5.94
CA LEU A 650 1.01 32.33 -7.39
C LEU A 650 0.96 33.78 -7.85
N GLU A 651 0.24 34.65 -7.14
CA GLU A 651 0.16 36.08 -7.44
C GLU A 651 1.53 36.77 -7.34
N LYS A 652 2.36 36.37 -6.36
CA LYS A 652 3.71 36.91 -6.15
C LYS A 652 4.77 36.39 -7.13
N LEU A 653 4.46 35.31 -7.86
CA LEU A 653 5.36 34.65 -8.82
C LEU A 653 4.92 34.83 -10.28
N ASP A 654 3.79 35.51 -10.53
CA ASP A 654 3.18 35.67 -11.87
C ASP A 654 4.08 36.42 -12.87
N ASP A 655 5.07 37.18 -12.36
CA ASP A 655 6.07 37.90 -13.17
C ASP A 655 7.16 36.98 -13.74
N ASN A 656 7.32 35.76 -13.21
CA ASN A 656 8.34 34.83 -13.65
C ASN A 656 7.74 33.74 -14.57
N PRO A 657 8.22 33.63 -15.83
CA PRO A 657 7.62 32.77 -16.84
C PRO A 657 7.74 31.26 -16.55
N VAL A 658 8.62 30.84 -15.63
CA VAL A 658 8.78 29.45 -15.22
C VAL A 658 7.63 28.98 -14.33
N PHE A 659 6.90 29.89 -13.69
CA PHE A 659 5.74 29.52 -12.89
C PHE A 659 4.45 29.53 -13.72
N ILE A 660 3.47 28.75 -13.27
CA ILE A 660 2.15 28.74 -13.88
C ILE A 660 1.50 30.12 -13.75
N LYS A 661 1.15 30.74 -14.88
CA LYS A 661 0.52 32.06 -14.91
C LYS A 661 -0.80 32.04 -14.15
N TYR A 662 -0.98 33.04 -13.27
CA TYR A 662 -2.13 33.20 -12.40
C TYR A 662 -3.01 34.35 -12.86
N TYR A 663 -4.20 34.01 -13.34
CA TYR A 663 -5.14 35.03 -13.81
C TYR A 663 -5.89 35.66 -12.64
N GLY A 664 -6.17 34.89 -11.60
CA GLY A 664 -6.87 35.35 -10.40
C GLY A 664 -7.64 34.25 -9.70
N CYS A 665 -8.46 34.62 -8.73
CA CYS A 665 -9.41 33.72 -8.09
C CYS A 665 -10.77 34.38 -7.86
N TYR A 666 -11.77 33.54 -7.64
CA TYR A 666 -13.06 33.98 -7.12
C TYR A 666 -13.58 32.98 -6.11
N TRP A 667 -14.48 33.43 -5.26
CA TRP A 667 -15.11 32.60 -4.25
C TRP A 667 -16.62 32.74 -4.33
N HIS A 668 -17.32 31.72 -3.88
CA HIS A 668 -18.77 31.69 -3.82
C HIS A 668 -19.23 30.95 -2.58
N TYR A 669 -20.09 31.58 -1.80
CA TYR A 669 -20.74 30.98 -0.64
C TYR A 669 -22.20 30.70 -0.94
N ASN A 670 -22.59 29.43 -0.84
CA ASN A 670 -23.96 29.01 -0.94
C ASN A 670 -24.55 28.89 0.46
N GLN A 671 -25.30 29.91 0.89
CA GLN A 671 -25.92 29.98 2.21
C GLN A 671 -26.84 28.79 2.50
N THR A 672 -27.65 28.37 1.51
CA THR A 672 -28.64 27.29 1.72
C THR A 672 -28.00 25.93 1.91
N LYS A 673 -26.81 25.70 1.33
CA LYS A 673 -26.06 24.44 1.47
C LYS A 673 -24.92 24.53 2.48
N LEU A 674 -24.70 25.71 3.09
CA LEU A 674 -23.52 26.03 3.90
C LEU A 674 -22.22 25.59 3.21
N LEU A 675 -22.15 25.82 1.89
CA LEU A 675 -21.07 25.33 1.05
C LEU A 675 -20.24 26.50 0.53
N CYS A 676 -18.98 26.54 0.92
CA CYS A 676 -18.00 27.47 0.42
C CYS A 676 -17.31 26.88 -0.81
N SER A 677 -17.03 27.71 -1.80
CA SER A 677 -16.19 27.33 -2.93
C SER A 677 -15.17 28.42 -3.24
N LEU A 678 -13.92 28.02 -3.47
CA LEU A 678 -12.83 28.86 -3.95
C LEU A 678 -12.37 28.32 -5.30
N SER A 679 -12.29 29.17 -6.31
CA SER A 679 -11.85 28.83 -7.65
C SER A 679 -10.58 29.58 -8.00
N LEU A 680 -9.47 28.86 -8.26
CA LEU A 680 -8.23 29.41 -8.79
C LEU A 680 -8.21 29.29 -10.31
N ILE A 681 -7.84 30.36 -10.99
CA ILE A 681 -7.79 30.44 -12.46
C ILE A 681 -6.34 30.61 -12.89
N THR A 682 -5.81 29.60 -13.57
CA THR A 682 -4.42 29.56 -14.03
C THR A 682 -4.35 29.28 -15.52
N GLU A 683 -3.19 29.45 -16.15
CA GLU A 683 -3.00 29.01 -17.53
C GLU A 683 -3.27 27.50 -17.66
N LEU A 684 -3.77 27.13 -18.84
CA LEU A 684 -3.97 25.74 -19.16
C LEU A 684 -2.67 25.15 -19.74
N CYS A 685 -2.04 24.26 -18.99
CA CYS A 685 -0.99 23.40 -19.49
C CYS A 685 -1.59 22.15 -20.15
N GLU A 686 -0.93 21.56 -21.15
CA GLU A 686 -1.45 20.41 -21.92
C GLU A 686 -1.11 19.07 -21.30
N ARG A 687 -0.05 19.01 -20.49
CA ARG A 687 0.39 17.78 -19.82
C ARG A 687 1.29 18.12 -18.63
N SER A 688 1.50 17.13 -17.76
CA SER A 688 2.55 17.20 -16.75
C SER A 688 3.87 16.65 -17.32
N LEU A 689 5.00 17.00 -16.70
CA LEU A 689 6.29 16.41 -17.01
C LEU A 689 6.26 14.90 -16.73
N MET A 690 5.52 14.42 -15.73
CA MET A 690 5.34 12.98 -15.49
C MET A 690 4.63 12.29 -16.67
N THR A 691 3.61 12.94 -17.24
CA THR A 691 2.91 12.43 -18.42
C THR A 691 3.85 12.37 -19.63
N ASP A 692 4.71 13.37 -19.81
CA ASP A 692 5.72 13.37 -20.89
C ASP A 692 6.78 12.27 -20.70
N ILE A 693 7.35 12.15 -19.49
CA ILE A 693 8.29 11.08 -19.12
C ILE A 693 7.66 9.70 -19.38
N THR A 694 6.42 9.49 -18.92
CA THR A 694 5.72 8.21 -19.09
C THR A 694 5.46 7.91 -20.56
N ALA A 695 5.02 8.89 -21.35
CA ALA A 695 4.77 8.72 -22.78
C ALA A 695 6.06 8.35 -23.53
N ARG A 696 7.19 8.98 -23.19
CA ARG A 696 8.51 8.65 -23.76
C ARG A 696 9.00 7.26 -23.33
N ALA A 697 8.75 6.87 -22.08
CA ALA A 697 9.12 5.55 -21.55
C ALA A 697 8.30 4.41 -22.17
N GLN A 698 7.06 4.68 -22.59
CA GLN A 698 6.12 3.71 -23.18
C GLN A 698 6.12 3.71 -24.72
N ALA A 699 6.84 4.62 -25.36
CA ALA A 699 7.03 4.59 -26.81
C ALA A 699 7.74 3.29 -27.23
N GLU A 700 7.38 2.73 -28.40
CA GLU A 700 7.95 1.48 -28.94
C GLU A 700 9.48 1.53 -28.96
N GLU A 701 10.02 2.67 -29.34
CA GLU A 701 11.42 3.04 -29.12
C GLU A 701 11.48 4.12 -28.04
N LYS A 702 12.16 3.83 -26.93
CA LYS A 702 12.31 4.78 -25.82
C LYS A 702 12.91 6.10 -26.32
N ASN A 703 12.11 7.16 -26.27
CA ASN A 703 12.51 8.49 -26.73
C ASN A 703 13.17 9.28 -25.58
N TYR A 704 14.40 8.89 -25.23
CA TYR A 704 15.20 9.53 -24.19
C TYR A 704 15.39 11.03 -24.46
N TYR A 705 15.39 11.83 -23.39
CA TYR A 705 15.73 13.24 -23.50
C TYR A 705 17.20 13.37 -23.89
N ASN A 706 17.46 14.10 -24.96
CA ASN A 706 18.84 14.40 -25.35
C ASN A 706 19.40 15.59 -24.54
N GLN A 707 20.70 15.87 -24.68
CA GLN A 707 21.35 16.96 -23.94
C GLN A 707 20.77 18.35 -24.27
N GLU A 708 20.40 18.58 -25.52
CA GLU A 708 19.80 19.85 -25.98
C GLU A 708 18.41 20.07 -25.39
N GLU A 709 17.68 19.00 -25.06
CA GLU A 709 16.41 19.06 -24.32
C GLU A 709 16.64 19.20 -22.81
N LEU A 710 17.55 18.41 -22.23
CA LEU A 710 17.78 18.37 -20.78
C LEU A 710 18.31 19.69 -20.23
N LYS A 711 19.28 20.31 -20.92
CA LYS A 711 19.93 21.54 -20.48
C LYS A 711 18.95 22.69 -20.21
N PRO A 712 18.14 23.15 -21.17
CA PRO A 712 17.21 24.26 -20.95
C PRO A 712 16.15 23.91 -19.89
N ILE A 713 15.72 22.65 -19.80
CA ILE A 713 14.79 22.19 -18.77
C ILE A 713 15.39 22.32 -17.38
N PHE A 714 16.63 21.85 -17.19
CA PHE A 714 17.32 21.92 -15.89
C PHE A 714 17.59 23.37 -15.50
N GLU A 715 18.01 24.20 -16.47
CA GLU A 715 18.23 25.64 -16.28
C GLU A 715 16.95 26.35 -15.81
N TRP A 716 15.83 26.18 -16.51
CA TRP A 716 14.57 26.80 -16.14
C TRP A 716 14.06 26.33 -14.79
N LEU A 717 14.12 25.03 -14.49
CA LEU A 717 13.69 24.52 -13.19
C LEU A 717 14.55 25.08 -12.06
N LEU A 718 15.88 25.08 -12.19
CA LEU A 718 16.78 25.64 -11.18
C LEU A 718 16.55 27.15 -10.99
N GLN A 719 16.41 27.92 -12.06
CA GLN A 719 16.09 29.35 -11.99
C GLN A 719 14.73 29.60 -11.31
N GLY A 720 13.72 28.79 -11.61
CA GLY A 720 12.42 28.83 -10.93
C GLY A 720 12.57 28.63 -9.43
N PHE A 721 13.26 27.57 -8.99
CA PHE A 721 13.45 27.32 -7.56
C PHE A 721 14.34 28.35 -6.86
N ILE A 722 15.33 28.93 -7.55
CA ILE A 722 16.09 30.09 -7.04
C ILE A 722 15.13 31.27 -6.82
N ALA A 723 14.30 31.62 -7.80
CA ALA A 723 13.34 32.71 -7.68
C ALA A 723 12.33 32.48 -6.55
N LEU A 724 11.90 31.22 -6.36
CA LEU A 724 11.03 30.84 -5.24
C LEU A 724 11.70 31.12 -3.89
N LYS A 725 12.98 30.73 -3.73
CA LYS A 725 13.77 30.94 -2.50
C LYS A 725 14.12 32.40 -2.27
N ASP A 726 14.43 33.16 -3.31
CA ASP A 726 14.67 34.60 -3.22
C ASP A 726 13.42 35.35 -2.68
N LYS A 727 12.22 34.79 -2.92
CA LYS A 727 10.94 35.26 -2.34
C LYS A 727 10.60 34.64 -0.98
N GLN A 728 11.53 33.91 -0.37
CA GLN A 728 11.38 33.20 0.91
C GLN A 728 10.26 32.16 0.92
N TYR A 729 10.03 31.50 -0.21
CA TYR A 729 9.11 30.37 -0.31
C TYR A 729 9.85 29.06 -0.49
N ASP A 730 9.31 28.02 0.13
CA ASP A 730 9.69 26.63 -0.07
C ASP A 730 8.63 25.91 -0.90
N HIS A 731 9.02 24.96 -1.75
CA HIS A 731 8.02 24.20 -2.51
C HIS A 731 7.52 22.99 -1.71
N ASP A 732 8.43 22.27 -1.06
CA ASP A 732 8.17 21.11 -0.20
C ASP A 732 7.35 19.98 -0.86
N ASN A 733 7.29 19.91 -2.19
CA ASN A 733 6.52 18.89 -2.93
C ASN A 733 7.00 18.74 -4.37
N ILE A 734 8.30 18.94 -4.63
CA ILE A 734 8.85 18.87 -5.98
C ILE A 734 8.72 17.44 -6.52
N LYS A 735 8.03 17.32 -7.66
CA LYS A 735 7.80 16.06 -8.38
C LYS A 735 7.38 16.36 -9.82
N PRO A 736 7.60 15.46 -10.78
CA PRO A 736 7.32 15.74 -12.20
C PRO A 736 5.83 15.89 -12.49
N HIS A 737 4.97 15.51 -11.56
CA HIS A 737 3.54 15.71 -11.70
C HIS A 737 3.07 17.16 -11.46
N LEU A 738 3.85 17.95 -10.72
CA LEU A 738 3.56 19.35 -10.43
C LEU A 738 4.37 20.32 -11.31
N ILE A 739 5.24 19.76 -12.15
CA ILE A 739 5.92 20.46 -13.24
C ILE A 739 5.09 20.21 -14.49
N LEU A 740 4.56 21.26 -15.10
CA LEU A 740 3.64 21.19 -16.23
C LEU A 740 4.31 21.65 -17.52
N LEU A 741 3.75 21.24 -18.65
CA LEU A 741 4.18 21.65 -19.98
C LEU A 741 3.00 22.30 -20.69
N ASN A 742 3.17 23.54 -21.14
CA ASN A 742 2.15 24.23 -21.94
C ASN A 742 2.18 23.78 -23.41
N LYS A 743 1.33 24.39 -24.25
CA LYS A 743 1.22 24.09 -25.69
C LYS A 743 2.52 24.28 -26.51
N HIS A 744 3.48 24.99 -25.93
CA HIS A 744 4.80 25.23 -26.53
C HIS A 744 5.90 24.37 -25.88
N ASN A 745 5.52 23.38 -25.05
CA ASN A 745 6.42 22.59 -24.21
C ASN A 745 7.29 23.44 -23.26
N HIS A 746 6.87 24.66 -22.94
CA HIS A 746 7.54 25.43 -21.89
C HIS A 746 7.13 24.90 -20.51
N ILE A 747 8.11 24.82 -19.63
CA ILE A 747 7.93 24.30 -18.28
C ILE A 747 7.23 25.32 -17.39
N LYS A 748 6.31 24.83 -16.57
CA LYS A 748 5.51 25.57 -15.61
C LYS A 748 5.49 24.89 -14.25
N ILE A 749 6.11 25.48 -13.24
CA ILE A 749 6.08 24.99 -11.85
C ILE A 749 4.72 25.36 -11.22
N SER A 750 4.09 24.41 -10.54
CA SER A 750 2.78 24.55 -9.92
C SER A 750 2.68 23.80 -8.58
N GLY A 751 1.55 23.91 -7.88
CA GLY A 751 1.25 23.05 -6.73
C GLY A 751 1.98 23.43 -5.44
N PHE A 752 1.93 24.71 -5.08
CA PHE A 752 2.50 25.30 -3.86
C PHE A 752 1.72 24.97 -2.57
N LEU A 753 0.88 23.94 -2.61
CA LEU A 753 0.14 23.51 -1.43
C LEU A 753 1.06 22.70 -0.54
N THR A 754 1.07 23.06 0.75
CA THR A 754 1.84 22.32 1.74
C THR A 754 1.49 20.83 1.71
N PRO A 755 2.47 19.92 1.80
CA PRO A 755 2.24 18.47 1.72
C PRO A 755 1.37 17.91 2.84
N LYS A 756 1.00 18.73 3.84
CA LYS A 756 -0.06 18.42 4.83
C LYS A 756 -1.38 18.04 4.16
N TYR A 757 -1.66 18.63 3.01
CA TYR A 757 -2.79 18.24 2.18
C TYR A 757 -2.23 17.26 1.16
N LYS A 758 -2.40 15.95 1.39
CA LYS A 758 -2.03 14.86 0.48
C LYS A 758 -2.85 14.96 -0.82
N ILE A 759 -2.60 16.01 -1.59
CA ILE A 759 -3.11 16.17 -2.94
C ILE A 759 -2.13 15.38 -3.77
N GLU A 760 -2.38 14.06 -3.83
CA GLU A 760 -1.78 13.22 -4.85
C GLU A 760 -2.00 13.93 -6.18
N SER A 761 -0.90 14.03 -6.91
CA SER A 761 -0.81 14.73 -8.17
C SER A 761 -1.95 14.35 -9.09
N PHE A 762 -2.81 15.32 -9.38
CA PHE A 762 -3.68 15.20 -10.52
C PHE A 762 -2.86 15.59 -11.74
N CYS A 763 -2.32 14.61 -12.47
CA CYS A 763 -2.03 14.85 -13.88
C CYS A 763 -3.35 15.32 -14.48
N MET A 764 -3.40 16.54 -15.03
CA MET A 764 -4.63 17.07 -15.63
C MET A 764 -5.16 16.21 -16.79
N PHE A 765 -4.32 15.30 -17.29
CA PHE A 765 -4.56 14.43 -18.43
C PHE A 765 -3.92 13.05 -18.19
N PRO A 766 -4.41 12.21 -17.27
CA PRO A 766 -4.18 10.79 -17.47
C PRO A 766 -5.00 10.47 -18.70
N SER A 767 -4.36 10.33 -19.86
CA SER A 767 -5.00 9.57 -20.93
C SER A 767 -5.47 8.28 -20.26
N PRO A 768 -6.76 7.88 -20.36
CA PRO A 768 -7.24 6.68 -19.69
C PRO A 768 -6.46 5.42 -20.07
N THR A 769 -5.66 5.49 -21.14
CA THR A 769 -4.73 4.46 -21.61
C THR A 769 -3.32 4.53 -21.02
N LEU A 770 -2.88 5.67 -20.46
CA LEU A 770 -1.49 5.85 -20.01
C LEU A 770 -1.37 5.55 -18.51
N GLN A 771 -0.89 4.34 -18.18
CA GLN A 771 -0.52 4.01 -16.81
C GLN A 771 0.75 4.78 -16.44
N LEU A 772 0.68 5.67 -15.45
CA LEU A 772 1.82 6.48 -15.02
C LEU A 772 2.98 5.59 -14.56
N LEU A 773 4.20 6.00 -14.87
CA LEU A 773 5.42 5.26 -14.54
C LEU A 773 5.61 5.06 -13.02
N GLN A 774 5.17 6.04 -12.22
CA GLN A 774 5.32 6.02 -10.76
C GLN A 774 4.30 6.93 -10.07
N ASP A 775 3.98 6.64 -8.80
CA ASP A 775 3.22 7.55 -7.93
C ASP A 775 4.07 8.70 -7.37
N SER A 776 3.45 9.56 -6.57
CA SER A 776 4.12 10.74 -5.99
C SER A 776 5.03 10.47 -4.79
N SER A 777 5.04 9.26 -4.22
CA SER A 777 5.73 8.96 -2.97
C SER A 777 7.24 8.82 -3.12
N GLY A 778 7.71 8.32 -4.26
CA GLY A 778 9.14 8.08 -4.49
C GLY A 778 9.97 9.31 -4.87
N TYR A 779 9.55 10.53 -4.51
CA TYR A 779 10.36 11.76 -4.61
C TYR A 779 10.72 12.35 -3.24
N LEU A 780 10.32 11.68 -2.15
CA LEU A 780 10.59 12.16 -0.80
C LEU A 780 12.07 11.94 -0.46
N SER A 781 12.69 12.95 0.16
CA SER A 781 14.05 12.84 0.68
C SER A 781 14.11 11.92 1.90
N PRO A 782 15.28 11.32 2.21
CA PRO A 782 15.44 10.45 3.37
C PRO A 782 15.09 11.11 4.71
N GLU A 783 15.41 12.39 4.88
CA GLU A 783 15.06 13.15 6.08
C GLU A 783 13.58 13.49 6.16
N LYS A 784 12.91 13.69 5.02
CA LYS A 784 11.46 13.93 4.99
C LYS A 784 10.67 12.66 5.27
N LEU A 785 11.14 11.50 4.80
CA LEU A 785 10.60 10.20 5.18
C LEU A 785 10.70 10.00 6.71
N ARG A 786 11.91 10.17 7.27
CA ARG A 786 12.12 10.12 8.73
C ARG A 786 11.26 11.12 9.48
N SER A 787 11.09 12.35 8.99
CA SER A 787 10.22 13.35 9.63
C SER A 787 8.76 12.90 9.75
N ARG A 788 8.26 12.08 8.81
CA ARG A 788 6.88 11.57 8.87
C ARG A 788 6.72 10.49 9.93
N GLU A 789 7.75 9.68 10.11
CA GLU A 789 7.78 8.57 11.07
C GLU A 789 8.07 9.09 12.50
N GLU A 790 9.06 9.96 12.63
CA GLU A 790 9.64 10.39 13.90
C GLU A 790 9.22 11.81 14.34
N LYS A 791 8.49 12.56 13.48
CA LYS A 791 8.07 13.96 13.71
C LYS A 791 9.24 14.94 13.96
N ILE A 792 10.40 14.67 13.37
CA ILE A 792 11.59 15.52 13.50
C ILE A 792 11.58 16.64 12.44
N SER A 793 12.04 17.83 12.79
CA SER A 793 12.25 18.93 11.82
C SER A 793 13.36 18.62 10.83
N TYR A 794 13.22 19.05 9.57
CA TYR A 794 14.24 18.88 8.53
C TYR A 794 14.47 20.18 7.74
N ASP A 795 15.61 20.27 7.03
CA ASP A 795 15.90 21.37 6.11
C ASP A 795 15.09 21.19 4.82
N ILE A 796 14.06 22.02 4.64
CA ILE A 796 13.12 21.95 3.53
C ILE A 796 13.82 22.22 2.19
N GLU A 797 14.78 23.16 2.15
CA GLU A 797 15.49 23.46 0.90
C GLU A 797 16.37 22.29 0.45
N SER A 798 17.11 21.68 1.37
CA SER A 798 17.92 20.49 1.05
C SER A 798 17.05 19.32 0.63
N SER A 799 15.85 19.18 1.20
CA SER A 799 14.86 18.19 0.77
C SER A 799 14.36 18.48 -0.65
N ASP A 800 14.03 19.75 -0.96
CA ASP A 800 13.59 20.18 -2.28
C ASP A 800 14.67 19.93 -3.35
N VAL A 801 15.94 20.18 -3.03
CA VAL A 801 17.09 19.86 -3.89
C VAL A 801 17.15 18.37 -4.22
N PHE A 802 16.95 17.51 -3.23
CA PHE A 802 16.96 16.06 -3.44
C PHE A 802 15.80 15.59 -4.31
N SER A 803 14.59 16.09 -4.02
CA SER A 803 13.40 15.81 -4.81
C SER A 803 13.55 16.25 -6.27
N LEU A 804 14.18 17.40 -6.54
CA LEU A 804 14.49 17.83 -7.90
C LEU A 804 15.55 16.93 -8.56
N GLY A 805 16.56 16.47 -7.81
CA GLY A 805 17.55 15.52 -8.31
C GLY A 805 16.90 14.22 -8.77
N LEU A 806 15.88 13.75 -8.05
CA LEU A 806 15.10 12.57 -8.42
C LEU A 806 14.26 12.80 -9.70
N VAL A 807 13.68 13.99 -9.87
CA VAL A 807 13.02 14.39 -11.13
C VAL A 807 14.00 14.31 -12.31
N PHE A 808 15.19 14.90 -12.16
CA PHE A 808 16.23 14.90 -13.19
C PHE A 808 16.73 13.49 -13.53
N LEU A 809 16.93 12.65 -12.52
CA LEU A 809 17.33 11.26 -12.70
C LEU A 809 16.26 10.47 -13.47
N GLN A 810 14.98 10.67 -13.15
CA GLN A 810 13.90 9.98 -13.83
C GLN A 810 13.71 10.44 -15.27
N MET A 811 13.83 11.75 -15.54
CA MET A 811 13.88 12.24 -16.93
C MET A 811 14.99 11.53 -17.71
N TYR A 812 16.17 11.41 -17.10
CA TYR A 812 17.31 10.75 -17.74
C TYR A 812 17.08 9.25 -18.01
N LYS A 813 16.61 8.50 -17.01
CA LYS A 813 16.46 7.03 -17.11
C LYS A 813 15.18 6.58 -17.82
N LEU A 814 14.14 7.40 -17.85
CA LEU A 814 12.79 7.00 -18.25
C LEU A 814 12.29 5.74 -17.50
N GLU A 815 12.61 5.64 -16.21
CA GLU A 815 12.29 4.50 -15.34
C GLU A 815 11.63 4.96 -14.04
N ALA A 816 10.90 4.05 -13.37
CA ALA A 816 10.40 4.32 -12.03
C ALA A 816 11.58 4.40 -11.05
N ILE A 817 11.60 5.44 -10.22
CA ILE A 817 12.60 5.71 -9.19
C ILE A 817 12.07 5.42 -7.76
N SER A 818 10.92 4.75 -7.63
CA SER A 818 10.29 4.46 -6.33
C SER A 818 11.13 3.57 -5.42
N SER A 819 12.09 2.85 -5.98
CA SER A 819 13.03 2.01 -5.25
C SER A 819 14.37 2.68 -4.94
N TRP A 820 14.52 3.99 -5.22
CA TRP A 820 15.80 4.68 -5.04
C TRP A 820 16.32 4.53 -3.61
N ASP A 821 17.40 3.77 -3.49
CA ASP A 821 18.15 3.58 -2.26
C ASP A 821 19.51 4.26 -2.45
N ASN A 822 19.78 5.24 -1.60
CA ASN A 822 21.02 6.02 -1.64
C ASN A 822 22.29 5.16 -1.52
N ASP A 823 22.26 4.05 -0.79
CA ASP A 823 23.46 3.23 -0.60
C ASP A 823 23.67 2.30 -1.80
N ARG A 824 22.58 1.73 -2.34
CA ARG A 824 22.63 0.81 -3.49
C ARG A 824 22.78 1.51 -4.84
N ASP A 825 22.02 2.58 -5.06
CA ASP A 825 21.80 3.13 -6.39
C ASP A 825 22.71 4.34 -6.70
N PHE A 826 23.28 5.00 -5.69
CA PHE A 826 24.16 6.15 -5.87
C PHE A 826 25.43 5.85 -6.70
N PRO A 827 26.11 4.67 -6.55
CA PRO A 827 27.23 4.32 -7.43
C PRO A 827 26.85 4.24 -8.92
N THR A 828 25.57 3.95 -9.23
CA THR A 828 25.10 3.87 -10.62
C THR A 828 25.11 5.21 -11.34
N LEU A 829 25.13 6.34 -10.60
CA LEU A 829 25.17 7.69 -11.17
C LEU A 829 26.46 7.95 -11.96
N GLN A 830 27.56 7.24 -11.66
CA GLN A 830 28.83 7.40 -12.40
C GLN A 830 28.74 6.95 -13.86
N LYS A 831 27.74 6.13 -14.21
CA LYS A 831 27.53 5.59 -15.56
C LYS A 831 26.65 6.49 -16.44
N ILE A 832 26.17 7.61 -15.92
CA ILE A 832 25.28 8.54 -16.62
C ILE A 832 26.12 9.40 -17.58
N TYR A 833 25.65 9.49 -18.83
CA TYR A 833 26.18 10.40 -19.85
C TYR A 833 25.06 11.33 -20.35
N PRO A 834 25.25 12.66 -20.41
CA PRO A 834 26.53 13.37 -20.33
C PRO A 834 27.08 13.50 -18.90
N THR A 835 28.40 13.64 -18.78
CA THR A 835 29.11 13.64 -17.48
C THR A 835 28.69 14.78 -16.56
N TRP A 836 28.27 15.93 -17.09
CA TRP A 836 27.75 17.03 -16.29
C TRP A 836 26.44 16.67 -15.57
N VAL A 837 25.57 15.85 -16.17
CA VAL A 837 24.34 15.37 -15.53
C VAL A 837 24.70 14.43 -14.38
N ALA A 838 25.63 13.51 -14.59
CA ALA A 838 26.13 12.60 -13.55
C ALA A 838 26.68 13.37 -12.35
N ARG A 839 27.56 14.34 -12.59
CA ARG A 839 28.18 15.17 -11.54
C ARG A 839 27.14 16.00 -10.79
N LEU A 840 26.14 16.55 -11.49
CA LEU A 840 25.07 17.32 -10.87
C LEU A 840 24.22 16.43 -9.95
N LEU A 841 23.76 15.27 -10.45
CA LEU A 841 22.96 14.31 -9.69
C LEU A 841 23.68 13.77 -8.46
N GLN A 842 24.98 13.51 -8.56
CA GLN A 842 25.81 13.10 -7.42
C GLN A 842 25.83 14.13 -6.28
N LYS A 843 25.63 15.42 -6.57
CA LYS A 843 25.54 16.47 -5.55
C LYS A 843 24.13 16.61 -4.99
N MET A 844 23.11 16.51 -5.84
CA MET A 844 21.71 16.66 -5.44
C MET A 844 21.19 15.47 -4.63
N LEU A 845 21.65 14.26 -4.95
CA LEU A 845 21.18 13.01 -4.37
C LEU A 845 22.03 12.50 -3.19
N LEU A 846 22.77 13.37 -2.50
CA LEU A 846 23.53 12.95 -1.31
C LEU A 846 22.60 12.54 -0.16
N LYS A 847 22.94 11.45 0.54
CA LYS A 847 22.11 10.89 1.62
C LYS A 847 21.88 11.88 2.76
N ARG A 848 22.92 12.61 3.17
CA ARG A 848 22.83 13.63 4.23
C ARG A 848 22.46 14.98 3.62
N SER A 849 21.38 15.58 4.13
CA SER A 849 20.86 16.89 3.68
C SER A 849 21.90 18.00 3.77
N VAL A 850 22.67 18.05 4.85
CA VAL A 850 23.71 19.07 5.09
C VAL A 850 24.82 19.12 4.04
N TRP A 851 24.99 18.07 3.22
CA TRP A 851 26.00 18.04 2.17
C TRP A 851 25.45 18.43 0.79
N ARG A 852 24.13 18.63 0.69
CA ARG A 852 23.51 19.04 -0.58
C ARG A 852 23.70 20.55 -0.76
N PRO A 853 24.23 20.99 -1.90
CA PRO A 853 24.33 22.41 -2.21
C PRO A 853 22.94 23.05 -2.35
N LYS A 854 22.85 24.36 -2.13
CA LYS A 854 21.62 25.14 -2.36
C LYS A 854 21.35 25.30 -3.86
N PHE A 855 20.13 25.70 -4.25
CA PHE A 855 19.74 25.79 -5.67
C PHE A 855 20.66 26.69 -6.50
N ARG A 856 21.08 27.84 -5.95
CA ARG A 856 22.00 28.78 -6.62
C ARG A 856 23.37 28.14 -6.89
N GLU A 857 23.93 27.46 -5.90
CA GLU A 857 25.19 26.73 -6.07
C GLU A 857 25.08 25.57 -7.07
N ILE A 858 23.93 24.88 -7.11
CA ILE A 858 23.66 23.82 -8.10
C ILE A 858 23.65 24.39 -9.51
N TYR A 859 22.98 25.52 -9.70
CA TYR A 859 22.95 26.23 -10.99
C TYR A 859 24.36 26.65 -11.42
N ASP A 860 25.14 27.27 -10.54
CA ASP A 860 26.51 27.70 -10.84
C ASP A 860 27.42 26.50 -11.18
N LYS A 861 27.29 25.40 -10.44
CA LYS A 861 28.01 24.14 -10.70
C LYS A 861 27.61 23.52 -12.03
N MET A 862 26.32 23.51 -12.36
CA MET A 862 25.83 23.01 -13.64
C MET A 862 26.42 23.80 -14.81
N GLN A 863 26.39 25.14 -14.73
CA GLN A 863 26.99 26.00 -15.76
C GLN A 863 28.48 25.76 -15.92
N LYS A 864 29.20 25.53 -14.81
CA LYS A 864 30.60 25.14 -14.84
C LYS A 864 30.80 23.78 -15.51
N TYR A 865 30.06 22.75 -15.10
CA TYR A 865 30.21 21.40 -15.66
C TYR A 865 29.90 21.34 -17.16
N ILE A 866 28.91 22.11 -17.63
CA ILE A 866 28.60 22.22 -19.06
C ILE A 866 29.77 22.83 -19.85
N ARG A 867 30.47 23.83 -19.29
CA ARG A 867 31.69 24.40 -19.89
C ARG A 867 32.85 23.41 -19.89
N ASP A 868 33.06 22.72 -18.77
CA ASP A 868 34.18 21.79 -18.58
C ASP A 868 34.08 20.55 -19.50
N ASP A 869 32.87 20.11 -19.84
CA ASP A 869 32.62 18.96 -20.72
C ASP A 869 32.81 19.28 -22.23
N GLY A 870 33.44 20.40 -22.57
CA GLY A 870 33.81 20.74 -23.95
C GLY A 870 32.67 21.29 -24.81
N GLY A 871 31.58 21.77 -24.19
CA GLY A 871 30.55 22.51 -24.91
C GLY A 871 31.12 23.84 -25.42
N THR A 872 31.51 23.92 -26.68
CA THR A 872 31.70 25.20 -27.36
C THR A 872 30.39 25.96 -27.29
N ILE A 873 30.35 26.96 -26.40
CA ILE A 873 29.24 27.90 -26.28
C ILE A 873 29.31 28.81 -27.51
N GLU A 874 28.63 28.41 -28.59
CA GLU A 874 28.13 29.42 -29.52
C GLU A 874 26.92 30.09 -28.86
N ASN A 875 27.07 31.40 -28.73
CA ASN A 875 26.26 32.38 -28.01
C ASN A 875 24.73 32.30 -28.33
N PRO A 876 23.84 32.02 -27.36
CA PRO A 876 22.40 32.06 -27.57
C PRO A 876 21.87 33.49 -27.38
N LEU A 877 22.29 34.39 -28.25
CA LEU A 877 21.67 35.70 -28.44
C LEU A 877 21.49 35.88 -29.94
N VAL A 878 20.46 35.25 -30.49
CA VAL A 878 19.56 35.74 -31.56
C VAL A 878 18.68 34.55 -31.95
N PHE A 879 17.45 34.50 -31.45
CA PHE A 879 16.30 34.18 -32.30
C PHE A 879 15.13 35.04 -31.79
N ARG A 880 14.76 36.01 -32.64
CA ARG A 880 13.55 36.82 -32.55
C ARG A 880 12.33 36.01 -32.97
#